data_AF-A0A2E0UZW3-F1
#
_entry.id   AF-A0A2E0UZW3-F1
#
_cell.length_a   1.000
_cell.length_b   1.000
_cell.length_c   1.000
_cell.angle_alpha   90.00
_cell.angle_beta   90.00
_cell.angle_gamma   90.00
#
_symmetry.space_group_name_H-M   'P 1'
#
loop_
_entity.id
_entity.type
_entity.pdbx_description
1 polymer ?
#
loop_
_entity_poly.entity_id
_entity_poly.type
_entity_poly.pdbx_seq_one_letter_code
_entity_poly.pdbx_strand_id
1 'polypeptide(L)'
;MFRKRNILSALTLLILMFAVVSLSAQAAGVKKISASKQMADASINSLVPGEPLIIDHRSIELFDQIPDSYLLAAQSMRFVFMDRSVGSNINDGLTCLSYPDWASSPSHCRRTYVDNSHTQWKTFTTRDTNIPSEINFPGGYNRDNIEFLMGTGTWEQDLESFIQMFPNYADRDVFTFQHNYLHVAAGSTIDDVYFDPNYQGSNIFDLLDLETQYPNKQFVYWTTSLAKTVGTADAQSFNDQMRSWATANGKILLDVADIESHALDGSVCRNNQGYDVICDDYTTETEGGHLGSVSAGKIQIAKAIWVLLAQMSGWNPDGENLQPTQLPITLPTVQPTTNPTSGPTVTPTSMPTVLPTALPTSMPTSVPTTLPTVNPTPTSIIPPSQSSMIIDHRSVALYDQIPPQYLRAAEQLRFTFMDRSVGSNINDGLTCLSYSNWDSSPSHCRRSYLDDSRTNWKTYTTRDSNIPAVIQFPGGNNRSNIEFLIGMGTWEEDLENFINLYPNYANRDIFTFQHNYLHVAAGSTIDDVYFDPNYNGTNIYDVLALETAYPQNTFVYWTTSLARTVGTSDAQSFNDQMRSWALSNEKILLDVADIESHRPDGSACVNSQGFEVICSDYTTESEGGHLGSVSGGKIQIAKAIWVMLAQIAGWVP
;
A
#
# COMPACT_ATOMS: atom_id res chain seq x y z
N MET A 1 -24.24 -76.39 -11.50
CA MET A 1 -22.97 -76.65 -12.22
C MET A 1 -22.91 -75.73 -13.44
N PHE A 2 -21.88 -74.86 -13.49
CA PHE A 2 -21.35 -74.10 -14.64
C PHE A 2 -22.24 -73.16 -15.51
N ARG A 3 -21.79 -71.89 -15.52
CA ARG A 3 -21.42 -71.00 -16.67
C ARG A 3 -22.43 -70.01 -17.32
N LYS A 4 -22.04 -68.73 -17.15
CA LYS A 4 -21.73 -67.66 -18.14
C LYS A 4 -22.85 -66.74 -18.72
N ARG A 5 -22.69 -65.45 -18.36
CA ARG A 5 -22.61 -64.22 -19.20
C ARG A 5 -23.84 -63.79 -20.02
N ASN A 6 -24.39 -62.60 -19.71
CA ASN A 6 -24.15 -61.36 -20.48
C ASN A 6 -24.92 -60.15 -19.92
N ILE A 7 -24.14 -59.11 -19.62
CA ILE A 7 -24.47 -57.69 -19.47
C ILE A 7 -25.02 -57.18 -20.82
N LEU A 8 -26.24 -56.64 -20.85
CA LEU A 8 -26.72 -55.57 -21.76
C LEU A 8 -28.20 -55.27 -21.47
N SER A 9 -28.51 -54.34 -20.56
CA SER A 9 -29.78 -53.60 -20.51
C SER A 9 -29.76 -52.50 -19.43
N ALA A 10 -28.83 -51.55 -19.57
CA ALA A 10 -28.86 -50.29 -18.82
C ALA A 10 -28.29 -49.14 -19.66
N LEU A 11 -28.38 -49.24 -20.99
CA LEU A 11 -27.85 -48.27 -21.94
C LEU A 11 -28.97 -47.81 -22.89
N THR A 12 -30.09 -47.34 -22.33
CA THR A 12 -31.12 -46.64 -23.12
C THR A 12 -31.99 -45.68 -22.27
N LEU A 13 -31.61 -45.42 -21.02
CA LEU A 13 -32.36 -44.51 -20.12
C LEU A 13 -31.53 -43.34 -19.57
N LEU A 14 -30.33 -43.09 -20.11
CA LEU A 14 -29.41 -42.02 -19.66
C LEU A 14 -29.05 -40.99 -20.74
N ILE A 15 -29.81 -40.94 -21.85
CA ILE A 15 -29.52 -40.02 -22.99
C ILE A 15 -30.66 -39.03 -23.28
N LEU A 16 -31.75 -39.03 -22.50
CA LEU A 16 -32.88 -38.09 -22.69
C LEU A 16 -33.15 -37.12 -21.54
N MET A 17 -32.17 -36.91 -20.66
CA MET A 17 -32.21 -35.85 -19.62
C MET A 17 -31.06 -34.83 -19.73
N PHE A 18 -30.47 -34.69 -20.91
CA PHE A 18 -29.37 -33.73 -21.18
C PHE A 18 -29.73 -32.61 -22.18
N ALA A 19 -31.01 -32.42 -22.50
CA ALA A 19 -31.41 -31.47 -23.55
C ALA A 19 -32.64 -30.62 -23.20
N VAL A 20 -32.83 -30.19 -21.94
CA VAL A 20 -33.74 -29.06 -21.60
C VAL A 20 -33.28 -28.37 -20.29
N VAL A 21 -32.05 -27.87 -20.23
CA VAL A 21 -31.68 -26.70 -19.38
C VAL A 21 -30.50 -26.01 -20.06
N SER A 22 -30.75 -25.46 -21.24
CA SER A 22 -29.86 -24.55 -21.94
C SER A 22 -30.74 -23.38 -22.32
N LEU A 23 -30.69 -22.31 -21.54
CA LEU A 23 -31.19 -20.94 -21.74
C LEU A 23 -31.71 -20.38 -20.40
N SER A 24 -30.78 -19.98 -19.51
CA SER A 24 -30.92 -18.88 -18.54
C SER A 24 -29.83 -18.97 -17.45
N ALA A 25 -28.58 -18.62 -17.79
CA ALA A 25 -27.54 -18.33 -16.80
C ALA A 25 -26.39 -17.58 -17.48
N GLN A 26 -26.64 -16.32 -17.83
CA GLN A 26 -25.60 -15.40 -18.26
C GLN A 26 -25.74 -14.15 -17.39
N ALA A 27 -25.21 -14.25 -16.17
CA ALA A 27 -24.88 -13.15 -15.27
C ALA A 27 -24.17 -13.74 -14.04
N ALA A 28 -22.94 -13.28 -13.80
CA ALA A 28 -22.16 -13.37 -12.56
C ALA A 28 -22.05 -14.75 -11.88
N GLY A 29 -20.86 -15.37 -11.99
CA GLY A 29 -20.46 -16.49 -11.15
C GLY A 29 -19.54 -17.46 -11.88
N VAL A 30 -18.22 -17.25 -11.75
CA VAL A 30 -17.24 -18.29 -12.07
C VAL A 30 -17.48 -19.45 -11.09
N LYS A 31 -18.11 -20.52 -11.55
CA LYS A 31 -18.23 -21.77 -10.82
C LYS A 31 -16.84 -22.43 -10.77
N LYS A 32 -16.18 -22.42 -9.61
CA LYS A 32 -15.10 -23.38 -9.30
C LYS A 32 -15.70 -24.79 -9.40
N ILE A 33 -15.38 -25.51 -10.46
CA ILE A 33 -15.65 -26.95 -10.57
C ILE A 33 -14.50 -27.64 -9.83
N SER A 34 -14.83 -28.41 -8.79
CA SER A 34 -13.87 -29.21 -8.01
C SER A 34 -13.25 -30.30 -8.89
N ALA A 35 -12.15 -29.98 -9.57
CA ALA A 35 -11.15 -30.96 -9.96
C ALA A 35 -10.08 -30.96 -8.86
N SER A 36 -9.59 -32.13 -8.44
CA SER A 36 -8.38 -32.21 -7.62
C SER A 36 -7.29 -31.42 -8.32
N LYS A 37 -6.65 -30.44 -7.64
CA LYS A 37 -5.45 -29.78 -8.18
C LYS A 37 -4.38 -30.86 -8.32
N GLN A 38 -4.25 -31.41 -9.52
CA GLN A 38 -3.34 -32.51 -9.79
C GLN A 38 -1.92 -31.93 -9.79
N MET A 39 -0.92 -32.67 -9.31
CA MET A 39 0.48 -32.33 -9.54
C MET A 39 0.73 -32.35 -11.06
N ALA A 40 0.46 -31.23 -11.74
CA ALA A 40 1.03 -30.98 -13.05
C ALA A 40 2.55 -30.97 -12.87
N ASP A 41 3.27 -31.54 -13.84
CA ASP A 41 4.71 -31.71 -13.82
C ASP A 41 5.38 -30.36 -13.46
N ALA A 42 5.87 -30.22 -12.23
CA ALA A 42 6.38 -28.96 -11.70
C ALA A 42 7.71 -28.52 -12.35
N SER A 43 8.21 -29.31 -13.31
CA SER A 43 9.48 -29.16 -14.02
C SER A 43 9.45 -28.21 -15.22
N ILE A 44 8.48 -27.28 -15.30
CA ILE A 44 8.36 -26.37 -16.45
C ILE A 44 9.26 -25.14 -16.30
N ASN A 45 10.22 -25.05 -17.24
CA ASN A 45 11.04 -23.90 -17.68
C ASN A 45 11.84 -23.10 -16.63
N SER A 46 12.95 -23.66 -16.13
CA SER A 46 14.13 -22.85 -15.81
C SER A 46 14.97 -22.68 -17.08
N LEU A 47 15.37 -21.44 -17.42
CA LEU A 47 16.34 -21.17 -18.49
C LEU A 47 17.79 -21.58 -18.09
N VAL A 48 17.98 -22.03 -16.86
CA VAL A 48 19.25 -22.55 -16.33
C VAL A 48 19.08 -24.05 -16.04
N PRO A 49 19.72 -24.95 -16.80
CA PRO A 49 19.66 -26.38 -16.53
C PRO A 49 20.42 -26.70 -15.23
N GLY A 50 19.75 -27.33 -14.26
CA GLY A 50 20.39 -28.29 -13.35
C GLY A 50 20.26 -28.07 -11.84
N GLU A 51 20.07 -26.85 -11.34
CA GLU A 51 19.95 -26.56 -9.89
C GLU A 51 18.96 -25.41 -9.67
N PRO A 52 18.18 -25.41 -8.56
CA PRO A 52 17.32 -24.29 -8.19
C PRO A 52 18.16 -23.03 -7.97
N LEU A 53 17.72 -21.90 -8.53
CA LEU A 53 18.34 -20.61 -8.27
C LEU A 53 17.84 -20.09 -6.92
N ILE A 54 18.72 -20.06 -5.91
CA ILE A 54 18.39 -19.61 -4.56
C ILE A 54 19.22 -18.36 -4.25
N ILE A 55 18.53 -17.28 -3.89
CA ILE A 55 19.13 -16.02 -3.44
C ILE A 55 18.89 -15.89 -1.94
N ASP A 56 19.97 -15.92 -1.17
CA ASP A 56 19.99 -15.94 0.30
C ASP A 56 20.96 -14.87 0.85
N HIS A 57 21.22 -14.84 2.16
CA HIS A 57 22.13 -13.85 2.77
C HIS A 57 23.55 -13.89 2.17
N ARG A 58 24.01 -15.04 1.69
CA ARG A 58 25.35 -15.22 1.11
C ARG A 58 25.44 -14.62 -0.28
N SER A 59 24.30 -14.47 -0.94
CA SER A 59 24.21 -13.90 -2.28
C SER A 59 24.44 -12.38 -2.27
N ILE A 60 24.31 -11.70 -1.13
CA ILE A 60 24.38 -10.23 -1.06
C ILE A 60 25.78 -9.70 -1.38
N GLU A 61 26.85 -10.42 -1.03
CA GLU A 61 28.23 -10.02 -1.34
C GLU A 61 28.54 -10.02 -2.84
N LEU A 62 27.70 -10.69 -3.64
CA LEU A 62 27.81 -10.72 -5.09
C LEU A 62 27.33 -9.40 -5.72
N PHE A 63 26.56 -8.57 -5.02
CA PHE A 63 25.98 -7.35 -5.56
C PHE A 63 27.03 -6.40 -6.17
N ASP A 64 28.13 -6.17 -5.45
CA ASP A 64 29.22 -5.30 -5.92
C ASP A 64 30.08 -5.96 -7.02
N GLN A 65 29.78 -7.22 -7.36
CA GLN A 65 30.47 -8.03 -8.37
C GLN A 65 29.65 -8.21 -9.65
N ILE A 66 28.42 -7.70 -9.70
CA ILE A 66 27.56 -7.77 -10.90
C ILE A 66 28.26 -7.05 -12.06
N PRO A 67 28.63 -7.75 -13.16
CA PRO A 67 29.25 -7.09 -14.29
C PRO A 67 28.26 -6.16 -15.02
N ASP A 68 28.75 -5.03 -15.54
CA ASP A 68 27.93 -4.02 -16.23
C ASP A 68 26.99 -4.62 -17.30
N SER A 69 27.43 -5.64 -18.04
CA SER A 69 26.63 -6.30 -19.06
C SER A 69 25.39 -7.00 -18.49
N TYR A 70 25.51 -7.61 -17.31
CA TYR A 70 24.41 -8.28 -16.62
C TYR A 70 23.57 -7.30 -15.80
N LEU A 71 24.17 -6.22 -15.30
CA LEU A 71 23.42 -5.10 -14.72
C LEU A 71 22.48 -4.48 -15.76
N LEU A 72 22.97 -4.18 -16.97
CA LEU A 72 22.13 -3.68 -18.06
C LEU A 72 21.01 -4.67 -18.44
N ALA A 73 21.31 -5.97 -18.45
CA ALA A 73 20.32 -7.00 -18.72
C ALA A 73 19.25 -7.07 -17.60
N ALA A 74 19.68 -7.04 -16.34
CA ALA A 74 18.80 -6.98 -15.17
C ALA A 74 17.89 -5.74 -15.20
N GLN A 75 18.42 -4.56 -15.49
CA GLN A 75 17.65 -3.32 -15.62
C GLN A 75 16.59 -3.37 -16.74
N SER A 76 16.79 -4.23 -17.74
CA SER A 76 15.84 -4.41 -18.85
C SER A 76 14.71 -5.40 -18.53
N MET A 77 14.80 -6.14 -17.42
CA MET A 77 13.75 -7.08 -17.02
C MET A 77 12.56 -6.34 -16.43
N ARG A 78 11.36 -6.60 -16.95
CA ARG A 78 10.12 -6.06 -16.40
C ARG A 78 9.64 -6.94 -15.26
N PHE A 79 9.98 -6.55 -14.05
CA PHE A 79 9.77 -7.31 -12.81
C PHE A 79 8.59 -6.72 -12.03
N VAL A 80 7.62 -7.56 -11.67
CA VAL A 80 6.50 -7.19 -10.80
C VAL A 80 6.55 -8.01 -9.54
N PHE A 81 6.48 -7.36 -8.39
CA PHE A 81 6.31 -8.03 -7.11
C PHE A 81 5.12 -7.48 -6.33
N MET A 82 4.40 -8.39 -5.67
CA MET A 82 3.32 -8.05 -4.75
C MET A 82 3.67 -8.49 -3.33
N ASP A 83 3.48 -7.58 -2.38
CA ASP A 83 3.63 -7.85 -0.94
C ASP A 83 2.77 -6.86 -0.14
N ARG A 84 2.51 -7.19 1.12
CA ARG A 84 1.88 -6.30 2.10
C ARG A 84 2.87 -6.02 3.23
N SER A 85 2.96 -4.76 3.66
CA SER A 85 3.88 -4.31 4.71
C SER A 85 5.31 -4.11 4.21
N VAL A 86 6.20 -5.11 4.32
CA VAL A 86 7.64 -4.94 4.06
C VAL A 86 7.95 -4.64 2.60
N GLY A 87 7.06 -4.99 1.67
CA GLY A 87 7.17 -4.71 0.25
C GLY A 87 7.37 -3.23 -0.05
N SER A 88 6.72 -2.35 0.72
CA SER A 88 6.97 -0.91 0.59
C SER A 88 8.38 -0.53 0.99
N ASN A 89 8.97 -1.20 1.99
CA ASN A 89 10.35 -0.95 2.39
C ASN A 89 11.33 -1.53 1.37
N ILE A 90 11.07 -2.70 0.82
CA ILE A 90 11.86 -3.30 -0.27
C ILE A 90 11.82 -2.39 -1.50
N ASN A 91 10.63 -1.90 -1.85
CA ASN A 91 10.42 -0.92 -2.90
C ASN A 91 11.24 0.36 -2.63
N ASP A 92 11.23 0.87 -1.41
CA ASP A 92 12.05 2.02 -1.02
C ASP A 92 13.57 1.72 -1.10
N GLY A 93 14.00 0.51 -0.74
CA GLY A 93 15.39 0.06 -0.89
C GLY A 93 15.85 0.04 -2.36
N LEU A 94 15.01 -0.44 -3.27
CA LEU A 94 15.26 -0.36 -4.71
C LEU A 94 15.38 1.08 -5.19
N THR A 95 14.53 1.98 -4.68
CA THR A 95 14.65 3.43 -4.94
C THR A 95 15.98 3.97 -4.45
N CYS A 96 16.42 3.61 -3.24
CA CYS A 96 17.72 4.04 -2.73
C CYS A 96 18.89 3.67 -3.67
N LEU A 97 18.90 2.44 -4.20
CA LEU A 97 19.95 1.98 -5.13
C LEU A 97 19.91 2.64 -6.51
N SER A 98 18.78 3.27 -6.88
CA SER A 98 18.61 3.97 -8.16
C SER A 98 19.29 5.34 -8.21
N TYR A 99 19.58 5.94 -7.06
CA TYR A 99 20.34 7.19 -6.99
C TYR A 99 21.76 6.97 -7.52
N PRO A 100 22.42 7.99 -8.11
CA PRO A 100 23.73 7.84 -8.73
C PRO A 100 24.81 7.24 -7.80
N ASP A 101 24.70 7.47 -6.50
CA ASP A 101 25.55 6.90 -5.45
C ASP A 101 24.85 6.99 -4.09
N TRP A 102 25.42 6.35 -3.06
CA TRP A 102 24.89 6.49 -1.71
C TRP A 102 24.85 7.94 -1.24
N ALA A 103 25.86 8.76 -1.60
CA ALA A 103 26.04 10.10 -1.08
C ALA A 103 24.93 11.08 -1.51
N SER A 104 24.42 10.89 -2.73
CA SER A 104 23.31 11.62 -3.34
C SER A 104 21.94 11.05 -2.96
N SER A 105 21.88 9.87 -2.36
CA SER A 105 20.62 9.26 -1.92
C SER A 105 19.99 10.01 -0.74
N PRO A 106 18.65 9.97 -0.59
CA PRO A 106 17.93 10.61 0.51
C PRO A 106 18.44 10.20 1.89
N SER A 107 18.18 11.03 2.90
CA SER A 107 18.61 10.73 4.28
C SER A 107 18.12 9.37 4.78
N HIS A 108 16.90 8.94 4.42
CA HIS A 108 16.37 7.63 4.80
C HIS A 108 17.07 6.43 4.17
N CYS A 109 17.92 6.62 3.15
CA CYS A 109 18.76 5.58 2.55
C CYS A 109 20.11 5.41 3.26
N ARG A 110 20.47 6.37 4.12
CA ARG A 110 21.79 6.49 4.76
C ARG A 110 21.71 6.38 6.28
N ARG A 111 20.74 5.63 6.82
CA ARG A 111 20.51 5.47 8.26
C ARG A 111 20.99 4.10 8.72
N THR A 112 21.94 4.03 9.62
CA THR A 112 22.35 2.76 10.24
C THR A 112 22.85 2.99 11.67
N TYR A 113 23.05 1.90 12.41
CA TYR A 113 23.56 1.93 13.76
C TYR A 113 25.02 2.40 13.80
N VAL A 114 25.37 3.15 14.84
CA VAL A 114 26.75 3.58 15.11
C VAL A 114 27.41 2.77 16.22
N ASP A 115 26.64 1.89 16.87
CA ASP A 115 27.09 1.01 17.92
C ASP A 115 26.59 -0.42 17.68
N ASN A 116 27.33 -1.39 18.22
CA ASN A 116 27.00 -2.82 18.10
C ASN A 116 25.91 -3.28 19.08
N SER A 117 25.38 -2.38 19.90
CA SER A 117 24.25 -2.68 20.79
C SER A 117 22.91 -2.33 20.15
N HIS A 118 22.92 -1.82 18.92
CA HIS A 118 21.76 -1.39 18.16
C HIS A 118 20.89 -0.39 18.93
N THR A 119 21.52 0.50 19.71
CA THR A 119 20.79 1.51 20.52
C THR A 119 20.89 2.92 19.98
N GLN A 120 21.97 3.24 19.26
CA GLN A 120 22.17 4.53 18.61
C GLN A 120 22.31 4.33 17.11
N TRP A 121 21.48 5.01 16.34
CA TRP A 121 21.60 5.12 14.89
C TRP A 121 21.72 6.59 14.50
N LYS A 122 22.30 6.85 13.32
CA LYS A 122 22.35 8.20 12.75
C LYS A 122 22.11 8.16 11.25
N THR A 123 21.82 9.32 10.69
CA THR A 123 21.91 9.55 9.24
C THR A 123 23.35 9.95 8.90
N PHE A 124 23.98 9.20 7.99
CA PHE A 124 25.33 9.47 7.50
C PHE A 124 25.31 10.47 6.35
N THR A 125 26.36 11.29 6.28
CA THR A 125 26.54 12.37 5.31
C THR A 125 27.92 12.30 4.67
N THR A 126 28.15 13.05 3.60
CA THR A 126 29.47 13.18 2.96
C THR A 126 30.56 13.79 3.86
N ARG A 127 30.21 14.29 5.04
CA ARG A 127 31.17 14.80 6.04
C ARG A 127 31.69 13.70 6.97
N ASP A 128 31.02 12.55 7.02
CA ASP A 128 31.44 11.42 7.82
C ASP A 128 32.60 10.69 7.13
N THR A 129 33.63 10.31 7.89
CA THR A 129 34.86 9.72 7.32
C THR A 129 34.82 8.20 7.22
N ASN A 130 33.97 7.55 7.99
CA ASN A 130 33.81 6.09 8.02
C ASN A 130 32.34 5.77 7.77
N ILE A 131 32.04 5.41 6.53
CA ILE A 131 30.68 5.06 6.10
C ILE A 131 30.53 3.54 6.18
N PRO A 132 29.55 3.02 6.93
CA PRO A 132 29.29 1.59 7.00
C PRO A 132 28.95 0.99 5.63
N SER A 133 29.50 -0.18 5.34
CA SER A 133 29.42 -0.83 4.02
C SER A 133 27.99 -1.18 3.61
N GLU A 134 27.12 -1.47 4.57
CA GLU A 134 25.72 -1.81 4.34
C GLU A 134 24.90 -0.65 3.76
N ILE A 135 25.35 0.60 3.93
CA ILE A 135 24.73 1.79 3.34
C ILE A 135 25.61 2.49 2.30
N ASN A 136 26.83 2.01 2.07
CA ASN A 136 27.78 2.56 1.10
C ASN A 136 27.70 1.77 -0.22
N PHE A 137 26.69 2.09 -1.02
CA PHE A 137 26.46 1.44 -2.32
C PHE A 137 26.89 2.33 -3.51
N PRO A 138 27.30 1.73 -4.64
CA PRO A 138 27.73 2.47 -5.82
C PRO A 138 26.60 3.25 -6.52
N GLY A 139 25.35 2.80 -6.42
CA GLY A 139 24.20 3.49 -7.03
C GLY A 139 24.06 3.29 -8.55
N GLY A 140 23.09 3.95 -9.17
CA GLY A 140 22.87 3.94 -10.62
C GLY A 140 22.02 2.78 -11.15
N TYR A 141 21.37 2.02 -10.27
CA TYR A 141 20.58 0.85 -10.65
C TYR A 141 19.19 1.29 -11.13
N ASN A 142 19.03 1.48 -12.45
CA ASN A 142 17.74 1.91 -13.02
C ASN A 142 16.65 0.86 -12.75
N ARG A 143 15.63 1.27 -12.01
CA ARG A 143 14.54 0.42 -11.55
C ARG A 143 13.20 0.69 -12.24
N ASP A 144 13.18 1.41 -13.36
CA ASP A 144 11.95 1.86 -14.05
C ASP A 144 11.10 0.68 -14.53
N ASN A 145 11.73 -0.48 -14.74
CA ASN A 145 11.06 -1.72 -15.12
C ASN A 145 10.64 -2.57 -13.91
N ILE A 146 10.82 -2.09 -12.68
CA ILE A 146 10.45 -2.79 -11.44
C ILE A 146 9.21 -2.13 -10.82
N GLU A 147 8.11 -2.87 -10.82
CA GLU A 147 6.81 -2.44 -10.29
C GLU A 147 6.45 -3.18 -9.00
N PHE A 148 5.97 -2.43 -8.01
CA PHE A 148 5.51 -2.94 -6.72
C PHE A 148 4.00 -2.81 -6.60
N LEU A 149 3.33 -3.90 -6.21
CA LEU A 149 1.89 -3.96 -5.96
C LEU A 149 1.63 -4.17 -4.47
N MET A 150 0.74 -3.36 -3.90
CA MET A 150 0.38 -3.44 -2.47
C MET A 150 -0.74 -4.45 -2.23
N GLY A 151 -0.50 -5.45 -1.38
CA GLY A 151 -1.53 -6.32 -0.81
C GLY A 151 -2.25 -5.69 0.39
N THR A 152 -3.53 -6.04 0.59
CA THR A 152 -4.35 -5.47 1.68
C THR A 152 -5.24 -6.50 2.39
N GLY A 153 -5.31 -7.72 1.88
CA GLY A 153 -6.17 -8.80 2.37
C GLY A 153 -5.47 -9.76 3.34
N THR A 154 -6.11 -10.90 3.58
CA THR A 154 -5.46 -12.10 4.13
C THR A 154 -4.52 -12.72 3.09
N TRP A 155 -3.70 -13.69 3.52
CA TRP A 155 -2.78 -14.37 2.61
C TRP A 155 -3.49 -15.03 1.41
N GLU A 156 -4.68 -15.61 1.61
CA GLU A 156 -5.48 -16.20 0.53
C GLU A 156 -6.03 -15.14 -0.42
N GLN A 157 -6.52 -14.02 0.13
CA GLN A 157 -7.10 -12.92 -0.62
C GLN A 157 -6.03 -12.20 -1.45
N ASP A 158 -4.86 -12.00 -0.87
CA ASP A 158 -3.72 -11.37 -1.55
C ASP A 158 -3.22 -12.28 -2.69
N LEU A 159 -3.11 -13.61 -2.46
CA LEU A 159 -2.78 -14.56 -3.52
C LEU A 159 -3.85 -14.58 -4.64
N GLU A 160 -5.13 -14.62 -4.27
CA GLU A 160 -6.23 -14.58 -5.24
C GLU A 160 -6.19 -13.27 -6.05
N SER A 161 -5.96 -12.14 -5.39
CA SER A 161 -5.84 -10.84 -6.04
C SER A 161 -4.66 -10.80 -7.01
N PHE A 162 -3.50 -11.33 -6.61
CA PHE A 162 -2.32 -11.43 -7.47
C PHE A 162 -2.62 -12.22 -8.75
N ILE A 163 -3.26 -13.40 -8.63
CA ILE A 163 -3.64 -14.24 -9.77
C ILE A 163 -4.64 -13.52 -10.67
N GLN A 164 -5.64 -12.86 -10.10
CA GLN A 164 -6.67 -12.14 -10.87
C GLN A 164 -6.11 -10.91 -11.60
N MET A 165 -5.09 -10.25 -11.03
CA MET A 165 -4.44 -9.09 -11.64
C MET A 165 -3.44 -9.46 -12.74
N PHE A 166 -2.93 -10.70 -12.76
CA PHE A 166 -1.90 -11.13 -13.70
C PHE A 166 -2.16 -10.73 -15.17
N PRO A 167 -3.38 -10.87 -15.74
CA PRO A 167 -3.63 -10.47 -17.12
C PRO A 167 -3.38 -8.99 -17.42
N ASN A 168 -3.49 -8.11 -16.41
CA ASN A 168 -3.23 -6.67 -16.56
C ASN A 168 -1.74 -6.36 -16.69
N TYR A 169 -0.89 -7.27 -16.23
CA TYR A 169 0.56 -7.16 -16.24
C TYR A 169 1.19 -8.14 -17.23
N ALA A 170 0.39 -8.74 -18.13
CA ALA A 170 0.85 -9.77 -19.05
C ALA A 170 1.96 -9.30 -20.01
N ASP A 171 2.20 -7.99 -20.12
CA ASP A 171 3.36 -7.49 -20.83
C ASP A 171 4.65 -7.82 -20.07
N ARG A 172 4.68 -7.75 -18.73
CA ARG A 172 5.85 -7.93 -17.83
C ARG A 172 6.50 -9.32 -17.92
N ASP A 173 7.76 -9.45 -17.52
CA ASP A 173 8.58 -10.64 -17.78
C ASP A 173 8.70 -11.58 -16.57
N VAL A 174 8.86 -11.00 -15.38
CA VAL A 174 9.08 -11.72 -14.12
C VAL A 174 8.00 -11.32 -13.13
N PHE A 175 7.40 -12.31 -12.49
CA PHE A 175 6.31 -12.13 -11.54
C PHE A 175 6.64 -12.76 -10.22
N THR A 176 6.24 -12.09 -9.15
CA THR A 176 6.44 -12.65 -7.83
C THR A 176 5.47 -12.15 -6.78
N PHE A 177 5.29 -12.96 -5.75
CA PHE A 177 4.38 -12.76 -4.65
C PHE A 177 5.05 -13.20 -3.36
N GLN A 178 5.12 -12.30 -2.38
CA GLN A 178 5.63 -12.59 -1.04
C GLN A 178 4.47 -12.63 -0.03
N HIS A 179 4.47 -13.66 0.82
CA HIS A 179 3.66 -13.66 2.04
C HIS A 179 4.40 -12.88 3.12
N ASN A 180 3.75 -11.92 3.78
CA ASN A 180 4.40 -11.13 4.81
C ASN A 180 4.32 -11.80 6.20
N TYR A 181 5.09 -11.31 7.17
CA TYR A 181 5.12 -11.86 8.53
C TYR A 181 3.73 -11.91 9.22
N LEU A 182 2.76 -11.08 8.86
CA LEU A 182 1.39 -11.16 9.43
C LEU A 182 0.63 -12.39 8.93
N HIS A 183 0.97 -12.92 7.76
CA HIS A 183 0.34 -14.12 7.18
C HIS A 183 0.74 -15.41 7.92
N VAL A 184 1.91 -15.40 8.56
CA VAL A 184 2.50 -16.53 9.31
C VAL A 184 2.55 -16.27 10.82
N ALA A 185 1.74 -15.34 11.32
CA ALA A 185 1.60 -15.10 12.75
C ALA A 185 1.14 -16.36 13.50
N ALA A 186 1.42 -16.44 14.81
CA ALA A 186 1.07 -17.61 15.63
C ALA A 186 -0.42 -17.98 15.52
N GLY A 187 -0.71 -19.24 15.22
CA GLY A 187 -2.06 -19.75 14.97
C GLY A 187 -2.54 -19.57 13.54
N SER A 188 -1.69 -19.13 12.62
CA SER A 188 -1.96 -19.21 11.18
C SER A 188 -2.05 -20.68 10.75
N THR A 189 -2.84 -20.94 9.72
CA THR A 189 -2.98 -22.27 9.12
C THR A 189 -2.31 -22.35 7.75
N ILE A 190 -1.56 -21.33 7.36
CA ILE A 190 -0.97 -21.24 6.01
C ILE A 190 -0.01 -22.42 5.75
N ASP A 191 0.77 -22.81 6.74
CA ASP A 191 1.70 -23.94 6.65
C ASP A 191 0.99 -25.30 6.61
N ASP A 192 -0.26 -25.40 7.10
CA ASP A 192 -1.08 -26.60 6.99
C ASP A 192 -1.66 -26.80 5.57
N VAL A 193 -1.99 -25.70 4.86
CA VAL A 193 -2.86 -25.74 3.68
C VAL A 193 -2.25 -25.23 2.38
N TYR A 194 -1.20 -24.39 2.46
CA TYR A 194 -0.63 -23.74 1.28
C TYR A 194 0.04 -24.71 0.30
N PHE A 195 0.53 -25.83 0.82
CA PHE A 195 1.14 -26.91 0.03
C PHE A 195 0.23 -28.15 -0.11
N ASP A 196 -1.02 -28.11 0.39
CA ASP A 196 -1.97 -29.23 0.27
C ASP A 196 -2.77 -29.17 -1.05
N PRO A 197 -2.59 -30.14 -1.98
CA PRO A 197 -3.35 -30.18 -3.23
C PRO A 197 -4.87 -30.39 -3.05
N ASN A 198 -5.31 -30.81 -1.86
CA ASN A 198 -6.72 -31.03 -1.55
C ASN A 198 -7.41 -29.79 -0.96
N TYR A 199 -6.64 -28.76 -0.61
CA TYR A 199 -7.19 -27.53 -0.08
C TYR A 199 -8.07 -26.82 -1.12
N GLN A 200 -9.26 -26.37 -0.69
CA GLN A 200 -10.26 -25.78 -1.58
C GLN A 200 -10.03 -24.27 -1.81
N GLY A 201 -9.23 -23.64 -0.96
CA GLY A 201 -8.83 -22.24 -1.07
C GLY A 201 -7.70 -22.01 -2.08
N SER A 202 -7.22 -20.76 -2.12
CA SER A 202 -6.06 -20.38 -2.93
C SER A 202 -4.78 -20.89 -2.28
N ASN A 203 -3.87 -21.45 -3.07
CA ASN A 203 -2.61 -22.03 -2.58
C ASN A 203 -1.56 -22.10 -3.69
N ILE A 204 -0.40 -22.71 -3.42
CA ILE A 204 0.72 -22.70 -4.36
C ILE A 204 0.40 -23.32 -5.73
N PHE A 205 -0.56 -24.24 -5.79
CA PHE A 205 -0.95 -24.89 -7.05
C PHE A 205 -1.68 -23.94 -8.00
N ASP A 206 -2.31 -22.86 -7.50
CA ASP A 206 -2.88 -21.84 -8.39
C ASP A 206 -1.77 -21.01 -9.07
N LEU A 207 -0.61 -20.83 -8.44
CA LEU A 207 0.58 -20.24 -9.08
C LEU A 207 1.19 -21.18 -10.13
N LEU A 208 1.21 -22.48 -9.87
CA LEU A 208 1.64 -23.48 -10.87
C LEU A 208 0.70 -23.53 -12.09
N ASP A 209 -0.62 -23.41 -11.86
CA ASP A 209 -1.59 -23.31 -12.94
C ASP A 209 -1.34 -22.03 -13.75
N LEU A 210 -0.95 -20.94 -13.11
CA LEU A 210 -0.60 -19.68 -13.77
C LEU A 210 0.70 -19.81 -14.59
N GLU A 211 1.74 -20.44 -14.05
CA GLU A 211 2.97 -20.79 -14.79
C GLU A 211 2.67 -21.61 -16.05
N THR A 212 1.80 -22.61 -15.92
CA THR A 212 1.40 -23.47 -17.04
C THR A 212 0.64 -22.69 -18.11
N GLN A 213 -0.18 -21.72 -17.70
CA GLN A 213 -0.91 -20.85 -18.62
C GLN A 213 0.01 -19.85 -19.34
N TYR A 214 1.12 -19.45 -18.71
CA TYR A 214 2.04 -18.43 -19.22
C TYR A 214 3.50 -18.94 -19.27
N PRO A 215 3.82 -19.95 -20.10
CA PRO A 215 5.11 -20.67 -20.09
C PRO A 215 6.32 -19.83 -20.53
N ASN A 216 6.08 -18.62 -21.04
CA ASN A 216 7.04 -17.62 -21.46
C ASN A 216 7.30 -16.54 -20.40
N LYS A 217 6.67 -16.64 -19.22
CA LYS A 217 6.91 -15.79 -18.06
C LYS A 217 7.71 -16.53 -17.01
N GLN A 218 8.43 -15.79 -16.16
CA GLN A 218 9.16 -16.38 -15.05
C GLN A 218 8.51 -16.03 -13.72
N PHE A 219 8.55 -16.97 -12.79
CA PHE A 219 7.98 -16.82 -11.45
C PHE A 219 9.08 -17.03 -10.42
N VAL A 220 9.17 -16.07 -9.49
CA VAL A 220 10.08 -16.14 -8.34
C VAL A 220 9.24 -16.44 -7.11
N TYR A 221 9.66 -17.42 -6.32
CA TYR A 221 9.04 -17.80 -5.05
C TYR A 221 9.80 -17.16 -3.89
N TRP A 222 9.11 -16.90 -2.78
CA TRP A 222 9.66 -16.19 -1.63
C TRP A 222 9.36 -16.95 -0.34
N THR A 223 10.33 -16.99 0.57
CA THR A 223 10.01 -17.16 1.99
C THR A 223 9.34 -15.90 2.53
N THR A 224 8.66 -16.00 3.66
CA THR A 224 8.01 -14.83 4.25
C THR A 224 9.01 -13.83 4.76
N SER A 225 8.57 -12.58 4.96
CA SER A 225 9.29 -11.70 5.87
C SER A 225 9.15 -12.17 7.32
N LEU A 226 10.03 -11.67 8.17
CA LEU A 226 10.14 -11.93 9.60
C LEU A 226 9.88 -10.65 10.39
N ALA A 227 9.49 -10.83 11.66
CA ALA A 227 9.36 -9.76 12.63
C ALA A 227 9.88 -10.24 13.99
N LYS A 228 10.25 -9.30 14.88
CA LYS A 228 10.81 -9.62 16.21
C LYS A 228 9.92 -10.55 17.03
N THR A 229 8.59 -10.37 16.92
CA THR A 229 7.60 -11.15 17.66
C THR A 229 6.99 -12.31 16.87
N VAL A 230 7.34 -12.47 15.59
CA VAL A 230 6.72 -13.46 14.68
C VAL A 230 7.68 -14.59 14.28
N GLY A 231 8.74 -14.81 15.05
CA GLY A 231 9.49 -16.08 15.01
C GLY A 231 8.67 -17.20 15.64
N THR A 232 7.68 -17.73 14.93
CA THR A 232 6.75 -18.76 15.43
C THR A 232 7.07 -20.12 14.81
N ALA A 233 6.49 -21.18 15.38
CA ALA A 233 6.55 -22.51 14.77
C ALA A 233 5.93 -22.51 13.37
N ASP A 234 4.81 -21.80 13.19
CA ASP A 234 4.06 -21.73 11.92
C ASP A 234 4.88 -20.98 10.85
N ALA A 235 5.55 -19.88 11.22
CA ALA A 235 6.44 -19.15 10.30
C ALA A 235 7.67 -19.97 9.91
N GLN A 236 8.31 -20.63 10.87
CA GLN A 236 9.43 -21.53 10.59
C GLN A 236 8.98 -22.69 9.68
N SER A 237 7.87 -23.33 10.01
CA SER A 237 7.26 -24.43 9.24
C SER A 237 6.98 -24.01 7.81
N PHE A 238 6.31 -22.88 7.60
CA PHE A 238 6.03 -22.36 6.25
C PHE A 238 7.31 -22.11 5.45
N ASN A 239 8.30 -21.42 6.04
CA ASN A 239 9.54 -21.08 5.34
C ASN A 239 10.37 -22.31 5.00
N ASP A 240 10.44 -23.30 5.90
CA ASP A 240 11.13 -24.56 5.64
C ASP A 240 10.40 -25.40 4.57
N GLN A 241 9.07 -25.38 4.56
CA GLN A 241 8.27 -25.99 3.49
C GLN A 241 8.51 -25.31 2.14
N MET A 242 8.53 -23.97 2.10
CA MET A 242 8.80 -23.20 0.88
C MET A 242 10.21 -23.49 0.33
N ARG A 243 11.25 -23.47 1.16
CA ARG A 243 12.62 -23.82 0.78
C ARG A 243 12.71 -25.23 0.21
N SER A 244 12.13 -26.19 0.92
CA SER A 244 12.12 -27.60 0.52
C SER A 244 11.37 -27.80 -0.79
N TRP A 245 10.21 -27.16 -0.93
CA TRP A 245 9.37 -27.25 -2.12
C TRP A 245 10.04 -26.60 -3.33
N ALA A 246 10.57 -25.38 -3.20
CA ALA A 246 11.24 -24.69 -4.30
C ALA A 246 12.45 -25.48 -4.80
N THR A 247 13.26 -26.02 -3.86
CA THR A 247 14.40 -26.88 -4.18
C THR A 247 13.96 -28.16 -4.90
N ALA A 248 12.97 -28.88 -4.35
CA ALA A 248 12.50 -30.14 -4.90
C ALA A 248 11.87 -30.00 -6.30
N ASN A 249 11.38 -28.81 -6.63
CA ASN A 249 10.74 -28.51 -7.92
C ASN A 249 11.60 -27.64 -8.84
N GLY A 250 12.88 -27.40 -8.50
CA GLY A 250 13.80 -26.62 -9.34
C GLY A 250 13.35 -25.17 -9.57
N LYS A 251 12.67 -24.56 -8.61
CA LYS A 251 12.13 -23.20 -8.71
C LYS A 251 13.16 -22.15 -8.31
N ILE A 252 12.93 -20.91 -8.77
CA ILE A 252 13.70 -19.73 -8.37
C ILE A 252 13.15 -19.26 -7.02
N LEU A 253 14.02 -19.14 -6.01
CA LEU A 253 13.67 -18.74 -4.65
C LEU A 253 14.48 -17.49 -4.23
N LEU A 254 13.78 -16.44 -3.80
CA LEU A 254 14.36 -15.35 -3.03
C LEU A 254 14.05 -15.59 -1.54
N ASP A 255 15.04 -16.00 -0.78
CA ASP A 255 14.90 -16.41 0.62
C ASP A 255 15.02 -15.20 1.57
N VAL A 256 13.98 -14.36 1.60
CA VAL A 256 13.93 -13.18 2.46
C VAL A 256 14.03 -13.53 3.94
N ALA A 257 13.39 -14.61 4.39
CA ALA A 257 13.49 -15.04 5.78
C ALA A 257 14.94 -15.37 6.16
N ASP A 258 15.71 -15.98 5.26
CA ASP A 258 17.14 -16.21 5.48
C ASP A 258 17.93 -14.90 5.54
N ILE A 259 17.72 -13.99 4.57
CA ILE A 259 18.37 -12.67 4.56
C ILE A 259 18.10 -11.90 5.86
N GLU A 260 16.84 -11.84 6.29
CA GLU A 260 16.43 -11.07 7.47
C GLU A 260 16.91 -11.69 8.79
N SER A 261 17.14 -13.00 8.83
CA SER A 261 17.61 -13.72 10.02
C SER A 261 19.12 -13.86 10.13
N HIS A 262 19.88 -13.28 9.20
CA HIS A 262 21.35 -13.20 9.28
C HIS A 262 21.80 -11.75 9.41
N ALA A 263 22.54 -11.46 10.48
CA ALA A 263 23.11 -10.15 10.75
C ALA A 263 24.18 -9.78 9.71
N LEU A 264 24.62 -8.53 9.71
CA LEU A 264 25.65 -8.06 8.77
C LEU A 264 27.01 -8.76 8.94
N ASP A 265 27.26 -9.35 10.12
CA ASP A 265 28.44 -10.17 10.41
C ASP A 265 28.25 -11.67 10.09
N GLY A 266 27.08 -12.04 9.56
CA GLY A 266 26.69 -13.41 9.23
C GLY A 266 26.16 -14.24 10.40
N SER A 267 26.06 -13.66 11.62
CA SER A 267 25.47 -14.35 12.75
C SER A 267 23.95 -14.53 12.60
N VAL A 268 23.42 -15.64 13.11
CA VAL A 268 21.99 -15.97 12.97
C VAL A 268 21.19 -15.38 14.13
N CYS A 269 20.12 -14.66 13.81
CA CYS A 269 19.20 -14.06 14.76
C CYS A 269 18.01 -14.97 15.04
N ARG A 270 17.90 -15.41 16.30
CA ARG A 270 16.82 -16.27 16.78
C ARG A 270 16.21 -15.74 18.05
N ASN A 271 14.93 -16.01 18.25
CA ASN A 271 14.28 -15.75 19.52
C ASN A 271 14.65 -16.81 20.57
N ASN A 272 14.14 -16.62 21.80
CA ASN A 272 14.40 -17.53 22.92
C ASN A 272 13.88 -18.97 22.71
N GLN A 273 12.99 -19.18 21.74
CA GLN A 273 12.45 -20.49 21.39
C GLN A 273 13.26 -21.17 20.27
N GLY A 274 14.25 -20.47 19.70
CA GLY A 274 15.11 -20.97 18.64
C GLY A 274 14.55 -20.78 17.23
N TYR A 275 13.48 -20.01 17.06
CA TYR A 275 12.93 -19.67 15.74
C TYR A 275 13.63 -18.45 15.17
N ASP A 276 13.81 -18.45 13.85
CA ASP A 276 14.42 -17.35 13.12
C ASP A 276 13.57 -16.07 13.26
N VAL A 277 14.24 -14.94 13.47
CA VAL A 277 13.62 -13.60 13.57
C VAL A 277 14.48 -12.59 12.84
N ILE A 278 13.87 -11.47 12.44
CA ILE A 278 14.61 -10.36 11.86
C ILE A 278 15.73 -9.89 12.81
N CYS A 279 16.92 -9.64 12.27
CA CYS A 279 18.07 -9.12 13.00
C CYS A 279 17.89 -7.67 13.45
N ASP A 280 18.54 -7.29 14.55
CA ASP A 280 18.51 -5.90 15.07
C ASP A 280 19.15 -4.92 14.09
N ASP A 281 20.08 -5.37 13.24
CA ASP A 281 20.69 -4.57 12.17
C ASP A 281 19.67 -3.99 11.19
N TYR A 282 18.52 -4.66 11.02
CA TYR A 282 17.58 -4.37 9.94
C TYR A 282 16.36 -3.57 10.38
N THR A 283 16.12 -3.47 11.69
CA THR A 283 14.96 -2.73 12.20
C THR A 283 15.24 -2.11 13.57
N THR A 284 14.64 -0.95 13.82
CA THR A 284 14.60 -0.35 15.16
C THR A 284 13.33 -0.75 15.91
N GLU A 285 12.45 -1.54 15.29
CA GLU A 285 11.22 -1.98 15.93
C GLU A 285 11.52 -3.06 16.96
N THR A 286 10.98 -2.90 18.17
CA THR A 286 11.13 -3.90 19.23
C THR A 286 10.20 -5.11 19.06
N GLU A 287 9.17 -4.96 18.23
CA GLU A 287 8.13 -5.99 18.05
C GLU A 287 7.84 -6.32 16.57
N GLY A 288 8.00 -5.36 15.67
CA GLY A 288 7.67 -5.50 14.25
C GLY A 288 8.84 -5.97 13.38
N GLY A 289 8.71 -5.75 12.08
CA GLY A 289 9.64 -6.23 11.05
C GLY A 289 9.86 -5.21 9.93
N HIS A 290 9.45 -3.95 10.09
CA HIS A 290 9.65 -2.96 9.03
C HIS A 290 11.13 -2.64 8.83
N LEU A 291 11.55 -2.62 7.57
CA LEU A 291 12.94 -2.40 7.13
C LEU A 291 13.26 -0.91 6.88
N GLY A 292 12.43 0.00 7.40
CA GLY A 292 12.44 1.42 7.04
C GLY A 292 13.16 2.35 8.03
N SER A 293 13.24 1.97 9.31
CA SER A 293 13.76 2.85 10.38
C SER A 293 15.28 3.02 10.33
N VAL A 294 15.98 1.95 9.97
CA VAL A 294 17.37 1.96 9.48
C VAL A 294 17.34 1.39 8.06
N SER A 295 18.26 1.82 7.20
CA SER A 295 18.24 1.43 5.80
C SER A 295 18.92 0.10 5.50
N ALA A 296 19.72 -0.45 6.40
CA ALA A 296 20.46 -1.69 6.16
C ALA A 296 19.54 -2.82 5.63
N GLY A 297 18.43 -3.12 6.32
CA GLY A 297 17.53 -4.21 5.92
C GLY A 297 16.97 -4.07 4.50
N LYS A 298 16.39 -2.91 4.17
CA LYS A 298 15.84 -2.66 2.83
C LYS A 298 16.92 -2.65 1.74
N ILE A 299 18.12 -2.15 2.05
CA ILE A 299 19.24 -2.14 1.10
C ILE A 299 19.72 -3.56 0.83
N GLN A 300 19.85 -4.41 1.85
CA GLN A 300 20.31 -5.79 1.69
C GLN A 300 19.34 -6.62 0.82
N ILE A 301 18.02 -6.50 1.03
CA ILE A 301 17.04 -7.18 0.16
C ILE A 301 17.06 -6.59 -1.26
N ALA A 302 17.16 -5.27 -1.41
CA ALA A 302 17.25 -4.65 -2.73
C ALA A 302 18.51 -5.12 -3.49
N LYS A 303 19.65 -5.27 -2.81
CA LYS A 303 20.87 -5.88 -3.37
C LYS A 303 20.62 -7.32 -3.82
N ALA A 304 19.95 -8.12 -3.00
CA ALA A 304 19.58 -9.49 -3.34
C ALA A 304 18.69 -9.57 -4.60
N ILE A 305 17.73 -8.65 -4.76
CA ILE A 305 16.91 -8.57 -5.98
C ILE A 305 17.76 -8.24 -7.22
N TRP A 306 18.76 -7.36 -7.11
CA TRP A 306 19.66 -7.10 -8.24
C TRP A 306 20.53 -8.29 -8.60
N VAL A 307 21.03 -9.03 -7.60
CA VAL A 307 21.75 -10.29 -7.81
C VAL A 307 20.84 -11.33 -8.48
N LEU A 308 19.60 -11.46 -8.00
CA LEU A 308 18.57 -12.32 -8.58
C LEU A 308 18.38 -12.02 -10.08
N LEU A 309 18.09 -10.77 -10.43
CA LEU A 309 17.84 -10.36 -11.82
C LEU A 309 19.07 -10.56 -12.70
N ALA A 310 20.27 -10.29 -12.18
CA ALA A 310 21.51 -10.55 -12.90
C ALA A 310 21.69 -12.04 -13.17
N GLN A 311 21.48 -12.92 -12.19
CA GLN A 311 21.58 -14.37 -12.37
C GLN A 311 20.49 -14.92 -13.30
N MET A 312 19.25 -14.42 -13.20
CA MET A 312 18.16 -14.73 -14.13
C MET A 312 18.48 -14.32 -15.57
N SER A 313 19.35 -13.31 -15.77
CA SER A 313 19.80 -12.87 -17.10
C SER A 313 20.94 -13.71 -17.67
N GLY A 314 21.41 -14.72 -16.92
CA GLY A 314 22.45 -15.66 -17.34
C GLY A 314 23.81 -15.46 -16.67
N TRP A 315 23.92 -14.57 -15.67
CA TRP A 315 25.13 -14.40 -14.89
C TRP A 315 25.33 -15.59 -13.95
N ASN A 316 26.53 -16.18 -13.96
CA ASN A 316 26.91 -17.23 -13.03
C ASN A 316 28.25 -16.84 -12.37
N PRO A 317 28.25 -16.43 -11.09
CA PRO A 317 29.48 -16.01 -10.40
C PRO A 317 30.48 -17.15 -10.20
N ASP A 318 30.00 -18.40 -10.10
CA ASP A 318 30.82 -19.59 -9.78
C ASP A 318 31.13 -20.46 -11.00
N GLY A 319 30.72 -20.06 -12.21
CA GLY A 319 30.77 -20.94 -13.38
C GLY A 319 30.89 -20.22 -14.72
N GLU A 320 30.54 -20.94 -15.79
CA GLU A 320 30.52 -20.35 -17.13
C GLU A 320 29.30 -19.45 -17.29
N ASN A 321 29.58 -18.20 -17.62
CA ASN A 321 28.61 -17.17 -17.92
C ASN A 321 27.88 -17.45 -19.24
N LEU A 322 26.54 -17.42 -19.21
CA LEU A 322 25.74 -17.46 -20.43
C LEU A 322 25.69 -16.05 -21.03
N GLN A 323 25.65 -15.93 -22.36
CA GLN A 323 25.47 -14.62 -22.99
C GLN A 323 24.19 -13.97 -22.44
N PRO A 324 24.24 -12.69 -21.98
CA PRO A 324 23.07 -12.03 -21.39
C PRO A 324 21.86 -12.20 -22.30
N THR A 325 20.85 -12.91 -21.82
CA THR A 325 19.66 -13.19 -22.63
C THR A 325 18.71 -12.01 -22.46
N GLN A 326 18.52 -11.21 -23.51
CA GLN A 326 17.35 -10.35 -23.57
C GLN A 326 16.14 -11.28 -23.65
N LEU A 327 15.29 -11.28 -22.61
CA LEU A 327 14.01 -12.00 -22.66
C LEU A 327 13.30 -11.58 -23.95
N PRO A 328 12.73 -12.52 -24.74
CA PRO A 328 12.23 -12.21 -26.06
C PRO A 328 11.09 -11.20 -25.98
N ILE A 329 11.39 -9.95 -26.32
CA ILE A 329 10.39 -8.90 -26.55
C ILE A 329 9.62 -9.30 -27.82
N THR A 330 8.62 -10.16 -27.65
CA THR A 330 7.59 -10.32 -28.68
C THR A 330 6.69 -9.09 -28.60
N LEU A 331 7.12 -7.98 -29.21
CA LEU A 331 6.16 -6.95 -29.61
C LEU A 331 5.07 -7.65 -30.43
N PRO A 332 3.77 -7.46 -30.11
CA PRO A 332 2.73 -7.89 -31.02
C PRO A 332 2.92 -7.12 -32.32
N THR A 333 3.35 -7.82 -33.37
CA THR A 333 3.38 -7.28 -34.72
C THR A 333 1.93 -7.08 -35.15
N VAL A 334 1.42 -5.87 -34.98
CA VAL A 334 0.18 -5.45 -35.65
C VAL A 334 0.48 -5.44 -37.14
N GLN A 335 0.11 -6.52 -37.83
CA GLN A 335 0.04 -6.50 -39.28
C GLN A 335 -1.02 -5.46 -39.69
N PRO A 336 -0.69 -4.48 -40.53
CA PRO A 336 -1.67 -3.54 -41.05
C PRO A 336 -2.59 -4.28 -42.03
N THR A 337 -3.86 -4.46 -41.65
CA THR A 337 -4.88 -4.87 -42.62
C THR A 337 -5.23 -3.68 -43.50
N THR A 338 -4.82 -3.78 -44.75
CA THR A 338 -5.20 -2.86 -45.83
C THR A 338 -6.57 -3.28 -46.35
N ASN A 339 -7.60 -2.44 -46.14
CA ASN A 339 -8.43 -1.90 -47.21
C ASN A 339 -9.56 -0.99 -46.68
N PRO A 340 -9.83 0.16 -47.34
CA PRO A 340 -10.95 1.03 -47.05
C PRO A 340 -12.16 0.68 -47.92
N THR A 341 -13.38 0.76 -47.37
CA THR A 341 -14.60 0.91 -48.18
C THR A 341 -15.61 1.81 -47.48
N SER A 342 -15.66 3.06 -47.98
CA SER A 342 -16.86 3.83 -48.34
C SER A 342 -18.12 3.76 -47.48
N GLY A 343 -18.44 4.90 -46.84
CA GLY A 343 -19.76 5.55 -47.00
C GLY A 343 -20.74 5.47 -45.82
N PRO A 344 -21.24 6.61 -45.30
CA PRO A 344 -22.30 6.66 -44.28
C PRO A 344 -23.68 6.85 -44.93
N THR A 345 -24.76 6.24 -44.41
CA THR A 345 -26.13 6.80 -44.52
C THR A 345 -27.21 6.05 -43.69
N VAL A 346 -27.99 6.85 -42.92
CA VAL A 346 -29.42 6.74 -42.46
C VAL A 346 -29.97 5.40 -41.92
N THR A 347 -30.83 5.30 -40.89
CA THR A 347 -31.74 6.20 -40.13
C THR A 347 -32.21 5.43 -38.87
N PRO A 348 -32.72 6.09 -37.81
CA PRO A 348 -33.30 5.44 -36.65
C PRO A 348 -34.79 5.13 -36.84
N THR A 349 -35.27 3.96 -36.39
CA THR A 349 -36.71 3.65 -36.29
C THR A 349 -37.14 3.39 -34.85
N SER A 350 -38.02 4.28 -34.36
CA SER A 350 -39.13 4.11 -33.40
C SER A 350 -39.79 2.71 -33.47
N MET A 351 -40.41 2.10 -32.45
CA MET A 351 -41.07 2.54 -31.20
C MET A 351 -41.29 1.27 -30.31
N PRO A 352 -41.73 1.42 -29.05
CA PRO A 352 -41.93 0.34 -28.06
C PRO A 352 -43.39 -0.15 -27.98
N THR A 353 -43.63 -1.36 -27.45
CA THR A 353 -44.84 -1.75 -26.65
C THR A 353 -44.82 -3.24 -26.34
N VAL A 354 -44.92 -3.64 -25.05
CA VAL A 354 -45.97 -4.54 -24.52
C VAL A 354 -46.20 -4.23 -23.02
N LEU A 355 -47.47 -4.20 -22.64
CA LEU A 355 -48.10 -3.84 -21.36
C LEU A 355 -47.70 -4.68 -20.11
N PRO A 356 -47.99 -4.16 -18.89
CA PRO A 356 -47.97 -4.91 -17.65
C PRO A 356 -49.32 -5.61 -17.38
N THR A 357 -49.30 -6.83 -16.86
CA THR A 357 -50.48 -7.47 -16.24
C THR A 357 -50.33 -7.49 -14.73
N ALA A 358 -51.25 -6.79 -14.07
CA ALA A 358 -51.50 -6.85 -12.64
C ALA A 358 -52.31 -8.10 -12.26
N LEU A 359 -52.13 -8.59 -11.03
CA LEU A 359 -53.23 -8.74 -10.08
C LEU A 359 -52.68 -8.88 -8.63
N PRO A 360 -53.33 -8.24 -7.65
CA PRO A 360 -52.97 -8.28 -6.23
C PRO A 360 -53.80 -9.34 -5.48
N THR A 361 -53.32 -9.76 -4.31
CA THR A 361 -54.20 -10.34 -3.27
C THR A 361 -53.83 -9.79 -1.90
N SER A 362 -54.81 -9.07 -1.33
CA SER A 362 -54.90 -8.63 0.05
C SER A 362 -55.29 -9.78 0.99
N MET A 363 -54.76 -9.80 2.22
CA MET A 363 -55.56 -9.50 3.41
C MET A 363 -54.70 -9.26 4.67
N PRO A 364 -55.14 -8.40 5.60
CA PRO A 364 -54.41 -7.99 6.80
C PRO A 364 -54.87 -8.76 8.06
N THR A 365 -54.03 -8.77 9.09
CA THR A 365 -54.47 -8.92 10.48
C THR A 365 -53.68 -8.00 11.41
N SER A 366 -54.45 -7.10 12.04
CA SER A 366 -54.12 -6.16 13.11
C SER A 366 -54.05 -6.85 14.47
N VAL A 367 -53.13 -6.44 15.37
CA VAL A 367 -53.40 -5.82 16.70
C VAL A 367 -52.12 -5.07 17.14
N PRO A 368 -52.20 -3.85 17.72
CA PRO A 368 -51.06 -2.97 17.98
C PRO A 368 -50.51 -3.10 19.40
N THR A 369 -49.23 -2.78 19.57
CA THR A 369 -48.68 -2.37 20.87
C THR A 369 -47.93 -1.05 20.70
N THR A 370 -48.46 -0.05 21.39
CA THR A 370 -48.02 1.34 21.49
C THR A 370 -46.74 1.47 22.33
N LEU A 371 -45.72 2.15 21.82
CA LEU A 371 -44.94 3.23 22.49
C LEU A 371 -43.96 3.85 21.45
N PRO A 372 -43.48 5.10 21.65
CA PRO A 372 -43.52 6.13 20.60
C PRO A 372 -42.22 6.26 19.81
N THR A 373 -42.43 6.65 18.56
CA THR A 373 -41.49 7.25 17.61
C THR A 373 -40.70 8.43 18.17
N VAL A 374 -39.38 8.37 18.02
CA VAL A 374 -38.55 9.50 17.62
C VAL A 374 -37.47 8.96 16.67
N ASN A 375 -37.84 8.77 15.41
CA ASN A 375 -36.88 8.81 14.32
C ASN A 375 -36.86 10.27 13.86
N PRO A 376 -35.77 11.03 14.05
CA PRO A 376 -35.48 12.10 13.13
C PRO A 376 -35.06 11.41 11.82
N THR A 377 -35.91 11.49 10.81
CA THR A 377 -35.44 11.41 9.44
C THR A 377 -34.44 12.55 9.26
N PRO A 378 -33.16 12.31 8.89
CA PRO A 378 -32.35 13.40 8.36
C PRO A 378 -32.90 13.70 6.97
N THR A 379 -33.89 14.57 6.94
CA THR A 379 -34.27 15.32 5.75
C THR A 379 -33.05 16.09 5.27
N SER A 380 -32.66 15.83 4.02
CA SER A 380 -31.92 16.74 3.14
C SER A 380 -30.55 17.22 3.67
N ILE A 381 -29.49 16.71 3.06
CA ILE A 381 -28.10 17.21 3.16
C ILE A 381 -28.00 18.55 2.40
N ILE A 382 -28.86 19.53 2.71
CA ILE A 382 -28.59 20.91 2.32
C ILE A 382 -27.72 21.47 3.45
N PRO A 383 -26.45 21.85 3.19
CA PRO A 383 -25.62 22.45 4.22
C PRO A 383 -26.29 23.73 4.73
N PRO A 384 -26.21 24.02 6.04
CA PRO A 384 -26.54 25.35 6.53
C PRO A 384 -25.59 26.33 5.83
N SER A 385 -26.16 27.38 5.23
CA SER A 385 -25.48 28.63 4.80
C SER A 385 -24.00 28.68 5.22
N GLN A 386 -23.10 28.17 4.36
CA GLN A 386 -21.71 27.94 4.74
C GLN A 386 -20.95 29.27 4.88
N SER A 387 -20.76 29.70 6.13
CA SER A 387 -19.49 30.33 6.46
C SER A 387 -18.38 29.30 6.15
N SER A 388 -17.32 29.71 5.44
CA SER A 388 -16.15 28.87 5.15
C SER A 388 -15.74 28.03 6.36
N MET A 389 -15.73 26.70 6.22
CA MET A 389 -15.32 25.78 7.28
C MET A 389 -13.80 25.57 7.18
N ILE A 390 -13.04 26.20 8.08
CA ILE A 390 -11.58 26.03 8.17
C ILE A 390 -11.26 25.18 9.39
N ILE A 391 -10.57 24.08 9.15
CA ILE A 391 -10.10 23.15 10.17
C ILE A 391 -8.58 23.28 10.25
N ASP A 392 -8.12 23.87 11.35
CA ASP A 392 -6.72 24.26 11.59
C ASP A 392 -6.24 23.78 12.98
N HIS A 393 -5.07 24.20 13.44
CA HIS A 393 -4.52 23.78 14.74
C HIS A 393 -5.44 24.13 15.92
N ARG A 394 -6.20 25.22 15.82
CA ARG A 394 -7.14 25.67 16.87
C ARG A 394 -8.36 24.76 16.96
N SER A 395 -8.68 24.09 15.86
CA SER A 395 -9.80 23.15 15.76
C SER A 395 -9.49 21.81 16.41
N VAL A 396 -8.22 21.42 16.55
CA VAL A 396 -7.81 20.10 17.04
C VAL A 396 -8.34 19.79 18.46
N ALA A 397 -8.34 20.79 19.35
CA ALA A 397 -8.83 20.64 20.73
C ALA A 397 -10.35 20.41 20.82
N LEU A 398 -11.09 20.66 19.74
CA LEU A 398 -12.53 20.38 19.67
C LEU A 398 -12.81 18.88 19.58
N TYR A 399 -11.84 18.06 19.19
CA TYR A 399 -12.02 16.61 19.07
C TYR A 399 -12.59 15.97 20.34
N ASP A 400 -12.03 16.32 21.50
CA ASP A 400 -12.47 15.79 22.80
C ASP A 400 -13.84 16.33 23.25
N GLN A 401 -14.41 17.27 22.48
CA GLN A 401 -15.69 17.93 22.72
C GLN A 401 -16.78 17.49 21.75
N ILE A 402 -16.47 16.65 20.75
CA ILE A 402 -17.45 16.15 19.77
C ILE A 402 -18.56 15.40 20.52
N PRO A 403 -19.82 15.87 20.47
CA PRO A 403 -20.92 15.15 21.11
C PRO A 403 -21.10 13.76 20.48
N PRO A 404 -21.39 12.70 21.26
CA PRO A 404 -21.44 11.33 20.74
C PRO A 404 -22.33 11.15 19.52
N GLN A 405 -23.46 11.85 19.43
CA GLN A 405 -24.36 11.75 18.28
C GLN A 405 -23.72 12.25 16.98
N TYR A 406 -22.88 13.29 17.04
CA TYR A 406 -22.19 13.82 15.86
C TYR A 406 -20.97 12.99 15.51
N LEU A 407 -20.29 12.41 16.51
CA LEU A 407 -19.25 11.41 16.25
C LEU A 407 -19.83 10.20 15.52
N ARG A 408 -20.96 9.64 15.99
CA ARG A 408 -21.63 8.51 15.32
C ARG A 408 -22.12 8.86 13.93
N ALA A 409 -22.57 10.10 13.71
CA ALA A 409 -22.94 10.58 12.38
C ALA A 409 -21.72 10.73 11.45
N ALA A 410 -20.60 11.25 11.96
CA ALA A 410 -19.34 11.35 11.24
C ALA A 410 -18.81 9.97 10.80
N GLU A 411 -18.94 8.93 11.63
CA GLU A 411 -18.56 7.56 11.29
C GLU A 411 -19.34 6.97 10.09
N GLN A 412 -20.51 7.54 9.75
CA GLN A 412 -21.29 7.11 8.59
C GLN A 412 -20.84 7.76 7.28
N LEU A 413 -20.04 8.83 7.33
CA LEU A 413 -19.54 9.48 6.13
C LEU A 413 -18.48 8.60 5.45
N ARG A 414 -18.69 8.33 4.17
CA ARG A 414 -17.75 7.63 3.29
C ARG A 414 -16.72 8.63 2.80
N PHE A 415 -15.61 8.70 3.51
CA PHE A 415 -14.53 9.66 3.31
C PHE A 415 -13.34 8.97 2.67
N THR A 416 -13.00 9.33 1.43
CA THR A 416 -11.81 8.86 0.75
C THR A 416 -10.86 10.03 0.53
N PHE A 417 -9.58 9.86 0.85
CA PHE A 417 -8.56 10.86 0.56
C PHE A 417 -7.34 10.25 -0.15
N MET A 418 -6.75 11.00 -1.06
CA MET A 418 -5.56 10.62 -1.82
C MET A 418 -4.37 11.51 -1.45
N ASP A 419 -3.23 10.88 -1.13
CA ASP A 419 -1.95 11.53 -0.82
C ASP A 419 -0.79 10.54 -1.04
N ARG A 420 0.40 11.03 -1.38
CA ARG A 420 1.60 10.20 -1.66
C ARG A 420 2.49 9.94 -0.45
N SER A 421 2.59 10.89 0.48
CA SER A 421 3.62 10.93 1.51
C SER A 421 3.02 10.77 2.89
N VAL A 422 2.63 11.87 3.54
CA VAL A 422 2.11 11.84 4.92
C VAL A 422 0.74 11.16 5.02
N GLY A 423 0.04 10.94 3.90
CA GLY A 423 -1.26 10.30 3.86
C GLY A 423 -1.30 8.94 4.55
N SER A 424 -0.24 8.15 4.39
CA SER A 424 -0.08 6.88 5.12
C SER A 424 -0.01 7.09 6.64
N ASN A 425 0.69 8.13 7.09
CA ASN A 425 0.77 8.46 8.51
C ASN A 425 -0.53 9.05 9.07
N ILE A 426 -1.24 9.86 8.27
CA ILE A 426 -2.59 10.36 8.60
C ILE A 426 -3.53 9.16 8.75
N ASN A 427 -3.48 8.23 7.80
CA ASN A 427 -4.20 6.97 7.84
C ASN A 427 -3.86 6.18 9.11
N ASP A 428 -2.59 6.07 9.50
CA ASP A 428 -2.19 5.43 10.76
C ASP A 428 -2.74 6.17 11.99
N GLY A 429 -2.75 7.50 11.98
CA GLY A 429 -3.35 8.32 13.05
C GLY A 429 -4.85 8.03 13.23
N LEU A 430 -5.59 7.93 12.12
CA LEU A 430 -7.00 7.53 12.13
C LEU A 430 -7.17 6.09 12.68
N THR A 431 -6.23 5.18 12.39
CA THR A 431 -6.22 3.83 12.96
C THR A 431 -6.02 3.89 14.47
N CYS A 432 -5.09 4.72 14.96
CA CYS A 432 -4.88 4.90 16.38
C CYS A 432 -6.14 5.36 17.11
N LEU A 433 -6.88 6.32 16.55
CA LEU A 433 -8.14 6.81 17.13
C LEU A 433 -9.30 5.80 17.04
N SER A 434 -9.15 4.72 16.27
CA SER A 434 -10.18 3.66 16.18
C SER A 434 -10.11 2.63 17.29
N TYR A 435 -8.96 2.48 17.96
CA TYR A 435 -8.84 1.64 19.14
C TYR A 435 -9.68 2.18 20.28
N SER A 436 -10.19 1.29 21.14
CA SER A 436 -11.17 1.64 22.18
C SER A 436 -10.73 2.78 23.11
N ASN A 437 -9.42 2.97 23.28
CA ASN A 437 -8.77 4.08 23.96
C ASN A 437 -7.25 4.01 23.74
N TRP A 438 -6.55 5.06 24.17
CA TRP A 438 -5.09 5.14 24.16
C TRP A 438 -4.38 3.92 24.76
N ASP A 439 -4.78 3.43 25.94
CA ASP A 439 -4.09 2.30 26.62
C ASP A 439 -4.17 1.01 25.80
N SER A 440 -5.33 0.76 25.18
CA SER A 440 -5.54 -0.39 24.30
C SER A 440 -4.87 -0.27 22.92
N SER A 441 -4.30 0.88 22.59
CA SER A 441 -3.75 1.13 21.25
C SER A 441 -2.36 0.50 21.06
N PRO A 442 -1.98 0.15 19.82
CA PRO A 442 -0.66 -0.39 19.50
C PRO A 442 0.49 0.52 19.94
N SER A 443 1.67 -0.07 20.12
CA SER A 443 2.87 0.67 20.56
C SER A 443 3.16 1.89 19.68
N HIS A 444 2.99 1.80 18.36
CA HIS A 444 3.22 2.90 17.42
C HIS A 444 2.27 4.11 17.56
N CYS A 445 1.16 3.97 18.29
CA CYS A 445 0.23 5.05 18.65
C CYS A 445 0.60 5.75 19.95
N ARG A 446 1.52 5.18 20.72
CA ARG A 446 1.89 5.61 22.08
C ARG A 446 3.32 6.14 22.17
N ARG A 447 3.90 6.53 21.03
CA ARG A 447 5.30 7.01 20.96
C ARG A 447 5.37 8.53 21.08
N SER A 448 6.19 9.03 22.01
CA SER A 448 6.45 10.47 22.18
C SER A 448 7.85 10.73 22.71
N TYR A 449 8.33 11.97 22.56
CA TYR A 449 9.58 12.43 23.13
C TYR A 449 9.56 12.42 24.66
N LEU A 450 10.72 12.08 25.25
CA LEU A 450 10.94 12.04 26.70
C LEU A 450 11.12 13.43 27.31
N ASP A 451 11.64 14.37 26.52
CA ASP A 451 12.01 15.72 26.95
C ASP A 451 12.03 16.69 25.74
N ASP A 452 12.22 17.97 26.06
CA ASP A 452 12.24 19.06 25.08
C ASP A 452 13.46 19.02 24.14
N SER A 453 14.47 18.18 24.40
CA SER A 453 15.62 18.03 23.50
C SER A 453 15.21 17.38 22.18
N ARG A 454 14.11 16.61 22.17
CA ARG A 454 13.56 15.91 20.99
C ARG A 454 14.56 15.00 20.29
N THR A 455 15.50 14.48 21.06
CA THR A 455 16.50 13.50 20.58
C THR A 455 16.13 12.08 20.98
N ASN A 456 15.46 11.91 22.12
CA ASN A 456 15.08 10.62 22.67
C ASN A 456 13.56 10.51 22.81
N TRP A 457 12.98 9.48 22.21
CA TRP A 457 11.57 9.14 22.35
C TRP A 457 11.42 7.70 22.85
N LYS A 458 10.26 7.38 23.41
CA LYS A 458 9.91 6.01 23.81
C LYS A 458 8.45 5.69 23.50
N THR A 459 8.12 4.41 23.58
CA THR A 459 6.73 3.95 23.70
C THR A 459 6.27 4.08 25.15
N TYR A 460 5.18 4.79 25.38
CA TYR A 460 4.56 4.96 26.70
C TYR A 460 3.57 3.84 27.00
N THR A 461 3.52 3.41 28.25
CA THR A 461 2.63 2.38 28.80
C THR A 461 1.81 2.94 29.95
N THR A 462 0.78 2.22 30.40
CA THR A 462 0.00 2.59 31.59
C THR A 462 0.79 2.57 32.90
N ARG A 463 2.03 2.06 32.90
CA ARG A 463 2.91 2.09 34.07
C ARG A 463 3.74 3.38 34.14
N ASP A 464 3.81 4.14 33.06
CA ASP A 464 4.56 5.38 33.00
C ASP A 464 3.78 6.52 33.66
N SER A 465 4.48 7.41 34.36
CA SER A 465 3.95 8.68 34.82
C SER A 465 4.22 9.80 33.81
N ASN A 466 3.45 10.88 33.85
CA ASN A 466 3.60 12.07 32.99
C ASN A 466 3.52 11.76 31.49
N ILE A 467 2.53 10.98 31.08
CA ILE A 467 2.27 10.67 29.66
C ILE A 467 1.91 11.97 28.93
N PRO A 468 2.56 12.30 27.79
CA PRO A 468 2.25 13.51 27.04
C PRO A 468 0.81 13.55 26.53
N ALA A 469 0.11 14.65 26.79
CA ALA A 469 -1.30 14.82 26.40
C ALA A 469 -1.52 14.71 24.88
N VAL A 470 -0.52 15.09 24.07
CA VAL A 470 -0.58 15.04 22.59
C VAL A 470 -0.78 13.62 22.05
N ILE A 471 -0.36 12.59 22.79
CA ILE A 471 -0.58 11.19 22.40
C ILE A 471 -1.76 10.56 23.14
N GLN A 472 -2.42 11.27 24.06
CA GLN A 472 -3.59 10.76 24.76
C GLN A 472 -4.85 11.05 23.96
N PHE A 473 -5.72 10.04 23.88
CA PHE A 473 -7.00 10.15 23.19
C PHE A 473 -8.03 9.16 23.76
N PRO A 474 -9.33 9.54 23.76
CA PRO A 474 -10.43 8.68 24.18
C PRO A 474 -10.62 7.46 23.27
N GLY A 475 -10.33 7.58 21.97
CA GLY A 475 -10.49 6.51 20.97
C GLY A 475 -11.94 6.08 20.73
N GLY A 476 -12.12 4.91 20.11
CA GLY A 476 -13.41 4.25 19.90
C GLY A 476 -14.16 4.71 18.64
N ASN A 477 -13.46 5.35 17.71
CA ASN A 477 -14.06 5.85 16.48
C ASN A 477 -14.14 4.76 15.42
N ASN A 478 -15.31 4.52 14.86
CA ASN A 478 -15.45 3.60 13.74
C ASN A 478 -15.00 4.26 12.42
N ARG A 479 -13.83 3.84 11.94
CA ARG A 479 -13.24 4.34 10.71
C ARG A 479 -13.48 3.47 9.48
N SER A 480 -14.42 2.50 9.53
CA SER A 480 -14.65 1.54 8.42
C SER A 480 -15.07 2.18 7.11
N ASN A 481 -15.59 3.40 7.15
CA ASN A 481 -15.99 4.19 5.98
C ASN A 481 -14.91 5.16 5.51
N ILE A 482 -13.70 5.11 6.10
CA ILE A 482 -12.57 5.96 5.72
C ILE A 482 -11.56 5.16 4.91
N GLU A 483 -11.24 5.64 3.72
CA GLU A 483 -10.33 5.02 2.76
C GLU A 483 -9.18 5.97 2.40
N PHE A 484 -7.97 5.44 2.30
CA PHE A 484 -6.77 6.17 1.89
C PHE A 484 -6.25 5.58 0.57
N LEU A 485 -5.96 6.44 -0.40
CA LEU A 485 -5.38 6.09 -1.69
C LEU A 485 -3.98 6.73 -1.83
N ILE A 486 -3.04 5.98 -2.39
CA ILE A 486 -1.67 6.46 -2.58
C ILE A 486 -1.48 7.12 -3.95
N GLY A 487 -0.89 8.32 -3.97
CA GLY A 487 -0.33 8.96 -5.16
C GLY A 487 1.15 8.59 -5.36
N MET A 488 1.65 8.58 -6.60
CA MET A 488 3.00 8.11 -6.94
C MET A 488 3.68 8.97 -8.03
N GLY A 489 3.07 10.06 -8.47
CA GLY A 489 3.57 10.96 -9.52
C GLY A 489 4.12 12.29 -9.03
N THR A 490 4.41 13.17 -9.97
CA THR A 490 4.54 14.63 -9.78
C THR A 490 3.21 15.23 -9.32
N TRP A 491 3.20 16.53 -8.98
CA TRP A 491 1.97 17.16 -8.51
C TRP A 491 0.90 17.21 -9.59
N GLU A 492 1.29 17.40 -10.85
CA GLU A 492 0.41 17.38 -12.01
C GLU A 492 -0.14 15.97 -12.27
N GLU A 493 0.73 14.96 -12.28
CA GLU A 493 0.35 13.56 -12.53
C GLU A 493 -0.59 13.03 -11.45
N ASP A 494 -0.30 13.32 -10.17
CA ASP A 494 -1.15 12.89 -9.07
C ASP A 494 -2.52 13.59 -9.09
N LEU A 495 -2.57 14.88 -9.45
CA LEU A 495 -3.83 15.61 -9.62
C LEU A 495 -4.65 15.08 -10.80
N GLU A 496 -4.00 14.83 -11.95
CA GLU A 496 -4.65 14.23 -13.12
C GLU A 496 -5.18 12.83 -12.80
N ASN A 497 -4.40 12.02 -12.07
CA ASN A 497 -4.84 10.72 -11.61
C ASN A 497 -6.06 10.81 -10.69
N PHE A 498 -6.06 11.73 -9.71
CA PHE A 498 -7.22 11.98 -8.86
C PHE A 498 -8.47 12.32 -9.68
N ILE A 499 -8.36 13.22 -10.67
CA ILE A 499 -9.47 13.62 -11.52
C ILE A 499 -10.02 12.44 -12.33
N ASN A 500 -9.12 11.63 -12.90
CA ASN A 500 -9.49 10.44 -13.67
C ASN A 500 -10.12 9.32 -12.82
N LEU A 501 -9.71 9.21 -11.55
CA LEU A 501 -10.28 8.26 -10.60
C LEU A 501 -11.64 8.71 -10.04
N TYR A 502 -11.92 10.01 -10.00
CA TYR A 502 -13.12 10.57 -9.36
C TYR A 502 -14.43 9.87 -9.74
N PRO A 503 -14.72 9.57 -11.03
CA PRO A 503 -15.96 8.88 -11.40
C PRO A 503 -16.16 7.52 -10.72
N ASN A 504 -15.07 6.79 -10.43
CA ASN A 504 -15.13 5.48 -9.76
C ASN A 504 -15.46 5.61 -8.26
N TYR A 505 -15.18 6.79 -7.68
CA TYR A 505 -15.41 7.12 -6.28
C TYR A 505 -16.57 8.10 -6.06
N ALA A 506 -17.31 8.47 -7.12
CA ALA A 506 -18.46 9.36 -7.05
C ALA A 506 -19.58 8.84 -6.11
N ASN A 507 -19.55 7.53 -5.78
CA ASN A 507 -20.45 6.94 -4.81
C ASN A 507 -20.08 7.26 -3.36
N ARG A 508 -18.89 7.79 -3.04
CA ARG A 508 -18.48 8.22 -1.69
C ARG A 508 -19.23 9.49 -1.29
N ASP A 509 -19.13 9.92 -0.04
CA ASP A 509 -19.71 11.20 0.40
C ASP A 509 -18.70 12.33 0.20
N ILE A 510 -17.42 12.04 0.48
CA ILE A 510 -16.28 12.93 0.28
C ILE A 510 -15.19 12.13 -0.44
N PHE A 511 -14.71 12.62 -1.58
CA PHE A 511 -13.47 12.15 -2.19
C PHE A 511 -12.56 13.36 -2.46
N THR A 512 -11.37 13.35 -1.87
CA THR A 512 -10.50 14.52 -1.80
C THR A 512 -9.04 14.19 -2.07
N PHE A 513 -8.27 15.21 -2.45
CA PHE A 513 -6.85 15.10 -2.75
C PHE A 513 -6.04 16.13 -1.95
N GLN A 514 -4.88 15.71 -1.45
CA GLN A 514 -3.90 16.55 -0.78
C GLN A 514 -2.60 16.56 -1.60
N HIS A 515 -2.08 17.76 -1.90
CA HIS A 515 -0.69 17.88 -2.35
C HIS A 515 0.25 17.67 -1.16
N ASN A 516 1.36 16.96 -1.37
CA ASN A 516 2.32 16.67 -0.30
C ASN A 516 3.55 17.59 -0.38
N TYR A 517 4.36 17.62 0.68
CA TYR A 517 5.54 18.50 0.75
C TYR A 517 6.54 18.33 -0.41
N LEU A 518 6.56 17.19 -1.13
CA LEU A 518 7.42 17.03 -2.31
C LEU A 518 6.91 17.84 -3.50
N HIS A 519 5.60 18.06 -3.60
CA HIS A 519 4.96 18.83 -4.67
C HIS A 519 5.29 20.33 -4.60
N VAL A 520 5.63 20.81 -3.41
CA VAL A 520 5.94 22.22 -3.13
C VAL A 520 7.41 22.43 -2.72
N ALA A 521 8.29 21.48 -3.07
CA ALA A 521 9.72 21.62 -2.83
C ALA A 521 10.29 22.85 -3.57
N ALA A 522 11.47 23.31 -3.15
CA ALA A 522 12.10 24.50 -3.73
C ALA A 522 12.29 24.35 -5.25
N GLY A 523 11.83 25.35 -6.01
CA GLY A 523 11.82 25.34 -7.47
C GLY A 523 10.59 24.67 -8.09
N SER A 524 9.59 24.28 -7.29
CA SER A 524 8.30 23.88 -7.82
C SER A 524 7.61 25.06 -8.50
N THR A 525 6.77 24.77 -9.49
CA THR A 525 5.97 25.78 -10.21
C THR A 525 4.50 25.76 -9.79
N ILE A 526 4.13 24.90 -8.85
CA ILE A 526 2.73 24.68 -8.48
C ILE A 526 2.05 25.98 -8.01
N ASP A 527 2.75 26.83 -7.27
CA ASP A 527 2.20 28.10 -6.78
C ASP A 527 2.11 29.17 -7.88
N ASP A 528 2.83 29.02 -8.99
CA ASP A 528 2.69 29.90 -10.17
C ASP A 528 1.44 29.57 -10.98
N VAL A 529 1.05 28.29 -11.08
CA VAL A 529 0.11 27.83 -12.11
C VAL A 529 -1.17 27.16 -11.57
N TYR A 530 -1.16 26.63 -10.34
CA TYR A 530 -2.27 25.84 -9.82
C TYR A 530 -3.57 26.66 -9.63
N PHE A 531 -3.44 27.97 -9.41
CA PHE A 531 -4.57 28.89 -9.27
C PHE A 531 -4.79 29.79 -10.50
N ASP A 532 -4.00 29.64 -11.57
CA ASP A 532 -4.14 30.43 -12.80
C ASP A 532 -5.22 29.86 -13.73
N PRO A 533 -6.32 30.59 -14.01
CA PRO A 533 -7.38 30.13 -14.91
C PRO A 533 -6.93 30.01 -16.37
N ASN A 534 -5.76 30.53 -16.74
CA ASN A 534 -5.22 30.49 -18.10
C ASN A 534 -4.15 29.40 -18.28
N TYR A 535 -3.81 28.65 -17.24
CA TYR A 535 -2.86 27.56 -17.33
C TYR A 535 -3.41 26.45 -18.24
N ASN A 536 -2.58 25.96 -19.16
CA ASN A 536 -2.97 24.96 -20.17
C ASN A 536 -2.72 23.51 -19.70
N GLY A 537 -2.69 23.28 -18.39
CA GLY A 537 -2.54 21.98 -17.75
C GLY A 537 -3.50 21.83 -16.56
N THR A 538 -3.49 20.66 -15.94
CA THR A 538 -4.40 20.31 -14.85
C THR A 538 -4.16 21.19 -13.61
N ASN A 539 -5.22 21.77 -13.05
CA ASN A 539 -5.13 22.64 -11.88
C ASN A 539 -6.43 22.66 -11.05
N ILE A 540 -6.58 23.65 -10.15
CA ILE A 540 -7.74 23.72 -9.26
C ILE A 540 -9.08 23.87 -9.99
N TYR A 541 -9.10 24.42 -11.20
CA TYR A 541 -10.33 24.61 -11.97
C TYR A 541 -10.87 23.28 -12.52
N ASP A 542 -10.04 22.26 -12.68
CA ASP A 542 -10.49 20.90 -13.00
C ASP A 542 -11.19 20.26 -11.78
N VAL A 543 -10.72 20.55 -10.56
CA VAL A 543 -11.39 20.13 -9.32
C VAL A 543 -12.75 20.84 -9.19
N LEU A 544 -12.85 22.13 -9.54
CA LEU A 544 -14.14 22.84 -9.60
C LEU A 544 -15.09 22.26 -10.67
N ALA A 545 -14.54 21.77 -11.78
CA ALA A 545 -15.34 21.09 -12.80
C ALA A 545 -15.93 19.78 -12.24
N LEU A 546 -15.17 19.04 -11.43
CA LEU A 546 -15.68 17.88 -10.69
C LEU A 546 -16.77 18.26 -9.69
N GLU A 547 -16.60 19.34 -8.92
CA GLU A 547 -17.65 19.84 -8.02
C GLU A 547 -18.97 20.10 -8.77
N THR A 548 -18.86 20.71 -9.95
CA THR A 548 -20.02 21.01 -10.79
C THR A 548 -20.65 19.72 -11.35
N ALA A 549 -19.83 18.73 -11.72
CA ALA A 549 -20.28 17.46 -12.26
C ALA A 549 -20.90 16.53 -11.20
N TYR A 550 -20.48 16.65 -9.94
CA TYR A 550 -20.86 15.78 -8.83
C TYR A 550 -21.41 16.58 -7.63
N PRO A 551 -22.55 17.28 -7.79
CA PRO A 551 -23.08 18.20 -6.77
C PRO A 551 -23.57 17.53 -5.47
N GLN A 552 -23.71 16.20 -5.47
CA GLN A 552 -24.02 15.41 -4.29
C GLN A 552 -22.81 15.15 -3.38
N ASN A 553 -21.60 15.28 -3.91
CA ASN A 553 -20.37 15.05 -3.18
C ASN A 553 -19.96 16.31 -2.43
N THR A 554 -19.42 16.14 -1.22
CA THR A 554 -18.78 17.22 -0.48
C THR A 554 -17.30 17.26 -0.83
N PHE A 555 -16.79 18.43 -1.21
CA PHE A 555 -15.39 18.64 -1.54
C PHE A 555 -14.67 19.31 -0.37
N VAL A 556 -13.49 18.80 -0.07
CA VAL A 556 -12.60 19.32 0.96
C VAL A 556 -11.31 19.74 0.26
N TYR A 557 -10.79 20.91 0.59
CA TYR A 557 -9.52 21.40 0.08
C TYR A 557 -8.47 21.31 1.17
N TRP A 558 -7.20 21.23 0.77
CA TRP A 558 -6.09 20.97 1.66
C TRP A 558 -4.95 21.95 1.34
N THR A 559 -4.35 22.54 2.37
CA THR A 559 -2.96 23.00 2.24
C THR A 559 -2.04 21.79 2.08
N THR A 560 -0.80 22.01 1.63
CA THR A 560 0.18 20.92 1.57
C THR A 560 0.54 20.38 2.95
N SER A 561 1.09 19.16 3.02
CA SER A 561 1.93 18.78 4.16
C SER A 561 3.27 19.51 4.13
N LEU A 562 3.96 19.53 5.28
CA LEU A 562 5.23 20.21 5.53
C LEU A 562 6.34 19.21 5.85
N ALA A 563 7.57 19.64 5.61
CA ALA A 563 8.80 18.92 5.99
C ALA A 563 9.78 19.86 6.69
N ARG A 564 10.76 19.31 7.42
CA ARG A 564 11.76 20.09 8.15
C ARG A 564 12.63 20.95 7.22
N THR A 565 12.86 20.49 5.99
CA THR A 565 13.62 21.24 4.97
C THR A 565 12.76 21.93 3.92
N VAL A 566 11.44 21.68 3.88
CA VAL A 566 10.53 22.18 2.83
C VAL A 566 9.70 23.40 3.27
N GLY A 567 10.22 24.17 4.23
CA GLY A 567 9.74 25.54 4.47
C GLY A 567 10.30 26.48 3.41
N THR A 568 9.86 26.37 2.17
CA THR A 568 10.35 27.16 1.03
C THR A 568 9.43 28.34 0.74
N SER A 569 9.88 29.28 -0.10
CA SER A 569 9.00 30.32 -0.63
C SER A 569 7.79 29.74 -1.36
N ASP A 570 8.00 28.67 -2.12
CA ASP A 570 7.00 28.09 -3.00
C ASP A 570 5.94 27.33 -2.18
N ALA A 571 6.36 26.61 -1.13
CA ALA A 571 5.45 25.98 -0.17
C ALA A 571 4.63 27.00 0.61
N GLN A 572 5.26 28.07 1.10
CA GLN A 572 4.55 29.14 1.80
C GLN A 572 3.55 29.82 0.86
N SER A 573 3.99 30.17 -0.35
CA SER A 573 3.18 30.80 -1.40
C SER A 573 1.96 29.94 -1.75
N PHE A 574 2.16 28.64 -2.02
CA PHE A 574 1.07 27.71 -2.32
C PHE A 574 0.03 27.65 -1.18
N ASN A 575 0.49 27.50 0.07
CA ASN A 575 -0.42 27.39 1.22
C ASN A 575 -1.20 28.68 1.47
N ASP A 576 -0.55 29.84 1.36
CA ASP A 576 -1.20 31.14 1.52
C ASP A 576 -2.23 31.41 0.39
N GLN A 577 -1.92 31.00 -0.84
CA GLN A 577 -2.86 31.03 -1.95
C GLN A 577 -4.04 30.09 -1.71
N MET A 578 -3.80 28.85 -1.27
CA MET A 578 -4.86 27.88 -0.96
C MET A 578 -5.80 28.40 0.15
N ARG A 579 -5.25 28.93 1.24
CA ARG A 579 -6.02 29.53 2.34
C ARG A 579 -6.88 30.69 1.85
N SER A 580 -6.27 31.62 1.10
CA SER A 580 -6.96 32.80 0.56
C SER A 580 -8.04 32.42 -0.44
N TRP A 581 -7.76 31.45 -1.30
CA TRP A 581 -8.67 30.96 -2.32
C TRP A 581 -9.86 30.22 -1.69
N ALA A 582 -9.62 29.32 -0.74
CA ALA A 582 -10.68 28.58 -0.05
C ALA A 582 -11.61 29.52 0.72
N LEU A 583 -11.04 30.53 1.41
CA LEU A 583 -11.81 31.59 2.07
C LEU A 583 -12.67 32.38 1.08
N SER A 584 -12.08 32.83 -0.02
CA SER A 584 -12.76 33.70 -1.01
C SER A 584 -13.85 32.96 -1.79
N ASN A 585 -13.76 31.64 -1.87
CA ASN A 585 -14.71 30.77 -2.58
C ASN A 585 -15.62 29.97 -1.61
N GLU A 586 -15.63 30.32 -0.33
CA GLU A 586 -16.47 29.70 0.72
C GLU A 586 -16.32 28.17 0.80
N LYS A 587 -15.09 27.67 0.67
CA LYS A 587 -14.78 26.24 0.64
C LYS A 587 -14.50 25.67 2.04
N ILE A 588 -14.64 24.35 2.15
CA ILE A 588 -14.14 23.58 3.30
C ILE A 588 -12.63 23.39 3.13
N LEU A 589 -11.84 23.85 4.09
CA LEU A 589 -10.38 23.73 4.09
C LEU A 589 -9.93 22.94 5.32
N LEU A 590 -9.16 21.87 5.09
CA LEU A 590 -8.34 21.21 6.09
C LEU A 590 -6.90 21.72 5.96
N ASP A 591 -6.52 22.62 6.88
CA ASP A 591 -5.24 23.32 6.87
C ASP A 591 -4.15 22.49 7.56
N VAL A 592 -3.73 21.42 6.88
CA VAL A 592 -2.68 20.51 7.37
C VAL A 592 -1.36 21.25 7.63
N ALA A 593 -1.02 22.25 6.82
CA ALA A 593 0.21 23.02 7.00
C ALA A 593 0.19 23.80 8.31
N ASP A 594 -0.95 24.42 8.64
CA ASP A 594 -1.12 25.11 9.92
C ASP A 594 -1.09 24.11 11.09
N ILE A 595 -1.77 22.97 10.98
CA ILE A 595 -1.77 21.92 12.02
C ILE A 595 -0.35 21.39 12.27
N GLU A 596 0.42 21.13 11.21
CA GLU A 596 1.78 20.61 11.32
C GLU A 596 2.79 21.64 11.83
N SER A 597 2.55 22.93 11.57
CA SER A 597 3.41 24.04 11.98
C SER A 597 3.03 24.68 13.31
N HIS A 598 2.06 24.14 14.04
CA HIS A 598 1.71 24.63 15.38
C HIS A 598 1.74 23.51 16.42
N ARG A 599 2.37 23.79 17.56
CA ARG A 599 2.31 22.91 18.72
C ARG A 599 0.93 22.96 19.38
N PRO A 600 0.59 22.00 20.26
CA PRO A 600 -0.69 22.01 20.97
C PRO A 600 -0.93 23.25 21.85
N ASP A 601 0.13 23.97 22.23
CA ASP A 601 0.03 25.25 22.97
C ASP A 601 -0.18 26.47 22.06
N GLY A 602 -0.28 26.26 20.74
CA GLY A 602 -0.41 27.30 19.73
C GLY A 602 0.90 27.96 19.33
N SER A 603 2.06 27.50 19.83
CA SER A 603 3.35 28.03 19.39
C SER A 603 3.68 27.57 17.97
N ALA A 604 3.96 28.55 17.10
CA ALA A 604 4.32 28.31 15.72
C ALA A 604 5.74 27.72 15.58
N CYS A 605 5.91 26.91 14.54
CA CYS A 605 7.15 26.28 14.10
C CYS A 605 7.48 26.84 12.72
N VAL A 606 8.45 27.74 12.70
CA VAL A 606 8.94 28.39 11.47
C VAL A 606 10.44 28.22 11.34
N ASN A 607 10.95 28.24 10.11
CA ASN A 607 12.38 28.25 9.86
C ASN A 607 12.99 29.65 10.07
N SER A 608 14.29 29.80 9.82
CA SER A 608 15.00 31.08 9.97
C SER A 608 14.53 32.18 9.03
N GLN A 609 13.81 31.85 7.96
CA GLN A 609 13.22 32.79 7.01
C GLN A 609 11.78 33.17 7.39
N GLY A 610 11.21 32.52 8.41
CA GLY A 610 9.83 32.75 8.86
C GLY A 610 8.80 31.89 8.14
N PHE A 611 9.21 30.94 7.28
CA PHE A 611 8.30 30.03 6.60
C PHE A 611 7.85 28.89 7.52
N GLU A 612 6.60 28.48 7.37
CA GLU A 612 6.03 27.34 8.09
C GLU A 612 6.85 26.07 7.84
N VAL A 613 7.15 25.35 8.92
CA VAL A 613 7.76 24.01 8.86
C VAL A 613 7.08 23.12 9.87
N ILE A 614 7.07 21.81 9.59
CA ILE A 614 6.58 20.84 10.55
C ILE A 614 7.31 21.00 11.90
N CYS A 615 6.54 21.02 12.98
CA CYS A 615 7.08 21.05 14.33
C CYS A 615 7.98 19.84 14.57
N SER A 616 9.14 20.07 15.18
CA SER A 616 10.09 19.00 15.55
C SER A 616 9.52 17.95 16.49
N ASP A 617 8.41 18.25 17.16
CA ASP A 617 7.67 17.34 18.05
C ASP A 617 6.83 16.31 17.28
N TYR A 618 6.59 16.54 15.98
CA TYR A 618 5.70 15.74 15.14
C TYR A 618 6.44 14.77 14.23
N THR A 619 7.76 14.92 14.09
CA THR A 619 8.59 14.03 13.28
C THR A 619 9.94 13.80 13.93
N THR A 620 10.45 12.57 13.83
CA THR A 620 11.85 12.27 14.19
C THR A 620 12.81 12.53 13.05
N GLU A 621 12.31 12.87 11.87
CA GLU A 621 13.16 13.16 10.73
C GLU A 621 13.82 14.52 10.92
N SER A 622 15.13 14.58 10.67
CA SER A 622 15.88 15.84 10.70
C SER A 622 15.59 16.71 9.49
N GLU A 623 15.14 16.10 8.39
CA GLU A 623 14.91 16.76 7.10
C GLU A 623 13.52 16.50 6.50
N GLY A 624 12.92 15.35 6.77
CA GLY A 624 11.63 14.97 6.18
C GLY A 624 10.40 15.48 6.95
N GLY A 625 9.22 14.98 6.55
CA GLY A 625 7.92 15.39 7.06
C GLY A 625 7.08 14.23 7.60
N HIS A 626 7.58 12.99 7.59
CA HIS A 626 6.76 11.84 7.98
C HIS A 626 6.37 11.89 9.46
N LEU A 627 5.10 11.58 9.74
CA LEU A 627 4.48 11.66 11.08
C LEU A 627 4.50 10.30 11.81
N GLY A 628 5.42 9.40 11.43
CA GLY A 628 5.35 7.97 11.78
C GLY A 628 6.02 7.58 13.10
N SER A 629 7.27 8.00 13.32
CA SER A 629 8.11 7.50 14.42
C SER A 629 7.64 7.93 15.81
N VAL A 630 7.14 9.17 15.92
CA VAL A 630 6.39 9.66 17.08
C VAL A 630 4.92 9.82 16.69
N SER A 631 4.03 9.87 17.68
CA SER A 631 2.58 9.81 17.42
C SER A 631 1.92 11.18 17.37
N GLY A 632 2.57 12.22 17.91
CA GLY A 632 1.96 13.54 18.09
C GLY A 632 1.35 14.10 16.81
N GLY A 633 2.14 14.23 15.73
CA GLY A 633 1.67 14.82 14.48
C GLY A 633 0.49 14.07 13.85
N LYS A 634 0.62 12.75 13.67
CA LYS A 634 -0.44 11.93 13.07
C LYS A 634 -1.74 11.94 13.88
N ILE A 635 -1.65 11.98 15.22
CA ILE A 635 -2.82 12.05 16.10
C ILE A 635 -3.52 13.42 15.96
N GLN A 636 -2.77 14.52 15.87
CA GLN A 636 -3.34 15.85 15.74
C GLN A 636 -4.13 16.02 14.43
N ILE A 637 -3.58 15.57 13.30
CA ILE A 637 -4.28 15.62 12.02
C ILE A 637 -5.50 14.68 12.04
N ALA A 638 -5.36 13.47 12.59
CA ALA A 638 -6.49 12.55 12.70
C ALA A 638 -7.63 13.13 13.56
N LYS A 639 -7.30 13.82 14.66
CA LYS A 639 -8.28 14.55 15.49
C LYS A 639 -8.96 15.66 14.68
N ALA A 640 -8.20 16.44 13.91
CA ALA A 640 -8.75 17.47 13.02
C ALA A 640 -9.72 16.90 11.98
N ILE A 641 -9.39 15.77 11.36
CA ILE A 641 -10.28 15.08 10.41
C ILE A 641 -11.61 14.68 11.08
N TRP A 642 -11.58 14.14 12.31
CA TRP A 642 -12.81 13.82 13.02
C TRP A 642 -13.63 15.06 13.38
N VAL A 643 -13.00 16.18 13.71
CA VAL A 643 -13.69 17.46 13.92
C VAL A 643 -14.35 17.92 12.60
N MET A 644 -13.64 17.86 11.49
CA MET A 644 -14.16 18.18 10.16
C MET A 644 -15.39 17.32 9.82
N LEU A 645 -15.27 15.99 9.96
CA LEU A 645 -16.35 15.06 9.65
C LEU A 645 -17.56 15.28 10.57
N ALA A 646 -17.34 15.58 11.85
CA ALA A 646 -18.43 15.93 12.77
C ALA A 646 -19.14 17.23 12.35
N GLN A 647 -18.40 18.24 11.89
CA GLN A 647 -19.00 19.49 11.40
C GLN A 647 -19.76 19.28 10.07
N ILE A 648 -19.23 18.47 9.15
CA ILE A 648 -19.94 18.05 7.93
C ILE A 648 -21.22 17.28 8.28
N ALA A 649 -21.18 16.47 9.35
CA ALA A 649 -22.35 15.78 9.89
C ALA A 649 -23.34 16.70 10.67
N GLY A 650 -23.10 18.02 10.69
CA GLY A 650 -24.01 19.02 11.23
C GLY A 650 -23.66 19.53 12.63
N TRP A 651 -22.50 19.16 13.18
CA TRP A 651 -22.04 19.73 14.45
C TRP A 651 -21.56 21.17 14.25
N VAL A 652 -22.00 22.09 15.11
CA VAL A 652 -21.47 23.45 15.18
C VAL A 652 -20.90 23.63 16.59
N PRO A 653 -19.57 23.65 16.75
CA PRO A 653 -18.89 23.70 18.05
C PRO A 653 -19.06 25.02 18.81
#